data_AF-A0A951KCL5-F1
#
_entry.id   AF-A0A951KCL5-F1
#
_cell.length_a   1.000
_cell.length_b   1.000
_cell.length_c   1.000
_cell.angle_alpha   90.00
_cell.angle_beta   90.00
_cell.angle_gamma   90.00
#
_symmetry.space_group_name_H-M   'P 1'
#
loop_
_entity.id
_entity.type
_entity.pdbx_description
1 polymer ?
#
loop_
_entity_poly.entity_id
_entity_poly.type
_entity_poly.pdbx_seq_one_letter_code
_entity_poly.pdbx_strand_id
1 'polypeptide(L)'
;MLLRAACVALLLVFAVGAQDTPKPSSSNAPNPAAPAPEAPPIPACPAGAPLGAVDLRVYSPQNSDALPFRTIIHLSEEDTLRYSPLLRGREKRPGEIALVMVPAKIEPGKPMVVVTDPVSAAKPQQWKIPETVSLAAFVYGPEGLSKRKVRNFLSQDNVLIAQLADYADKTAQTEALVQALSNAESSSNSVNAALTGFASQYGFAVQLDRNAPPAEQAETLFASMNPQLAAYNPLTPSTAVNIGQTASLATAAATLFFGSPIGLATGGAAMLLDLRAIAFPDTQFRSSFAEPLAQSGVNLCGQQTPAPPHTRIAYIWASRIPNMPLPAIHIEKSNFIPAGQKSPLPVELPDPEWKYLQRARLWTLQSGAVKSAVTVLKLGNQKALELDLAKAALPAGDYRLTAYWDWVPFAVSGLVHVLPLSDFKHASLIAASQDSLVAKSGKIPVTLSGGDFEFTTKVQVKKLNDEFATAQPVPFVLPKGLREGPQDRMDVQIDTGDLDPGEYALLIAQQDGKPHPVDFKILPNPPKIDNLPILANQGVAIQHYVLKGERLDELTRLAASNAVLELGAAAGNGGERNLTVQLKSNLQPGASLAVQAFMKDRSEPLSFPDALQITGPLPLIASSKLSLPVGMAIATRPSEFPAGYNLTAMLDVKNIARSSTLQLACADAASPGAALHIGEQTSAYSLQQLSQDQLFLSFDTGALPAGCSLQAIIDNGRAGKSQPFPLAQIVRLPQIDSFQVSADPAPAPPASAMRAYTLTGRNLEMIEKAGWDQSNGLDVSALPVPIAGQGQLQSLAVTLPEQSGPPANLYIWLRGDTTGRATTLKNPVPSTVPTPAPPAAPSPASPL
;
A
#
# COMPACT_ATOMS: atom_id res chain seq x y z
N MET A 1 -20.68 13.80 42.29
CA MET A 1 -20.84 14.65 43.50
C MET A 1 -20.04 15.92 43.24
N LEU A 2 -20.72 16.99 42.79
CA LEU A 2 -21.04 18.22 43.56
C LEU A 2 -19.77 19.06 43.78
N LEU A 3 -19.63 20.36 43.45
CA LEU A 3 -20.60 21.46 43.38
C LEU A 3 -19.88 22.66 42.68
N ARG A 4 -20.36 23.16 41.55
CA ARG A 4 -21.05 24.46 41.30
C ARG A 4 -20.53 25.74 41.99
N ALA A 5 -20.42 26.75 41.12
CA ALA A 5 -19.79 28.04 41.24
C ALA A 5 -20.65 29.14 41.88
N ALA A 6 -19.95 30.19 42.34
CA ALA A 6 -20.46 31.35 43.04
C ALA A 6 -20.77 32.54 42.10
N CYS A 7 -21.69 33.37 42.59
CA CYS A 7 -22.09 34.70 42.11
C CYS A 7 -20.94 35.71 42.05
N VAL A 8 -21.11 36.79 41.27
CA VAL A 8 -21.37 38.17 41.75
C VAL A 8 -21.05 39.20 40.65
N ALA A 9 -21.93 40.19 40.51
CA ALA A 9 -21.86 41.34 39.62
C ALA A 9 -21.28 42.59 40.31
N LEU A 10 -20.71 43.54 39.54
CA LEU A 10 -20.69 45.02 39.75
C LEU A 10 -19.96 45.66 38.53
N LEU A 11 -20.61 46.47 37.67
CA LEU A 11 -20.72 47.96 37.67
C LEU A 11 -19.35 48.69 37.55
N LEU A 12 -19.07 49.73 36.73
CA LEU A 12 -19.78 50.60 35.75
C LEU A 12 -18.71 51.61 35.19
N VAL A 13 -19.02 52.37 34.11
CA VAL A 13 -18.47 53.70 33.62
C VAL A 13 -17.44 53.64 32.46
N PHE A 14 -17.50 54.37 31.32
CA PHE A 14 -18.45 55.25 30.58
C PHE A 14 -17.87 55.57 29.16
N ALA A 15 -18.72 55.76 28.13
CA ALA A 15 -18.61 56.74 27.01
C ALA A 15 -19.72 56.43 25.95
N VAL A 16 -20.92 57.01 26.07
CA VAL A 16 -21.45 58.20 25.37
C VAL A 16 -21.71 58.00 23.86
N GLY A 17 -22.99 58.06 23.48
CA GLY A 17 -23.49 58.15 22.11
C GLY A 17 -25.02 58.20 22.08
N ALA A 18 -25.56 59.40 21.86
CA ALA A 18 -26.94 59.87 22.00
C ALA A 18 -28.10 58.96 21.52
N GLN A 19 -29.18 59.00 22.32
CA GLN A 19 -30.55 58.60 21.97
C GLN A 19 -31.27 59.73 21.22
N ASP A 20 -32.16 59.37 20.30
CA ASP A 20 -33.52 59.92 20.31
C ASP A 20 -34.50 59.01 19.54
N THR A 21 -35.67 58.80 20.15
CA THR A 21 -36.85 58.09 19.61
C THR A 21 -37.74 59.11 18.89
N PRO A 22 -38.54 58.75 17.86
CA PRO A 22 -39.91 58.28 18.13
C PRO A 22 -40.56 57.36 17.06
N LYS A 23 -41.60 56.63 17.48
CA LYS A 23 -42.77 56.19 16.67
C LYS A 23 -43.97 57.07 17.10
N PRO A 24 -45.16 57.08 16.43
CA PRO A 24 -45.52 56.81 15.02
C PRO A 24 -46.53 57.86 14.44
N SER A 25 -46.60 58.08 13.12
CA SER A 25 -47.85 58.48 12.44
C SER A 25 -47.76 58.40 10.90
N SER A 26 -48.91 58.12 10.31
CA SER A 26 -49.22 57.84 8.91
C SER A 26 -48.74 58.84 7.85
N SER A 27 -48.22 58.32 6.74
CA SER A 27 -48.62 58.75 5.39
C SER A 27 -48.18 57.71 4.35
N ASN A 28 -49.16 57.15 3.63
CA ASN A 28 -48.94 56.41 2.40
C ASN A 28 -48.23 57.31 1.38
N ALA A 29 -46.98 56.97 1.05
CA ALA A 29 -46.33 57.38 -0.20
C ALA A 29 -45.50 56.19 -0.70
N PRO A 30 -45.74 55.68 -1.93
CA PRO A 30 -44.96 54.57 -2.46
C PRO A 30 -43.53 55.05 -2.76
N ASN A 31 -42.56 54.30 -2.24
CA ASN A 31 -41.13 54.46 -2.45
C ASN A 31 -40.79 54.39 -3.96
N PRO A 32 -40.14 55.39 -4.58
CA PRO A 32 -39.89 55.44 -6.03
C PRO A 32 -38.72 54.56 -6.50
N ALA A 33 -38.25 53.62 -5.68
CA ALA A 33 -37.12 52.74 -5.99
C ALA A 33 -37.47 51.24 -5.86
N ALA A 34 -38.70 50.86 -6.24
CA ALA A 34 -38.97 49.47 -6.60
C ALA A 34 -38.40 49.23 -8.02
N PRO A 35 -37.59 48.17 -8.25
CA PRO A 35 -37.21 47.83 -9.62
C PRO A 35 -38.48 47.57 -10.43
N ALA A 36 -38.58 48.23 -11.59
CA ALA A 36 -39.66 47.99 -12.53
C ALA A 36 -39.73 46.48 -12.86
N PRO A 37 -40.91 45.90 -13.08
CA PRO A 37 -41.01 44.52 -13.53
C PRO A 37 -40.19 44.38 -14.81
N GLU A 38 -39.17 43.53 -14.74
CA GLU A 38 -38.27 43.21 -15.84
C GLU A 38 -39.11 42.84 -17.07
N ALA A 39 -38.85 43.51 -18.20
CA ALA A 39 -39.57 43.21 -19.43
C ALA A 39 -39.40 41.72 -19.77
N PRO A 40 -40.44 41.00 -20.22
CA PRO A 40 -40.32 39.60 -20.58
C PRO A 40 -39.14 39.37 -21.55
N PRO A 41 -38.43 38.23 -21.52
CA PRO A 41 -37.28 37.96 -22.40
C PRO A 41 -37.70 37.94 -23.87
N ILE A 42 -36.97 38.60 -24.79
CA ILE A 42 -37.33 38.71 -26.23
C ILE A 42 -37.65 37.32 -26.78
N PRO A 43 -38.84 37.10 -27.38
CA PRO A 43 -39.19 35.79 -27.92
C PRO A 43 -38.30 35.53 -29.13
N ALA A 44 -37.15 34.89 -28.89
CA ALA A 44 -36.37 34.24 -29.93
C ALA A 44 -37.04 32.91 -30.26
N CYS A 45 -36.98 32.50 -31.52
CA CYS A 45 -37.33 31.16 -31.94
C CYS A 45 -36.09 30.56 -32.60
N PRO A 46 -35.60 29.38 -32.18
CA PRO A 46 -34.41 28.77 -32.78
C PRO A 46 -34.63 28.46 -34.27
N ALA A 47 -35.86 28.23 -34.71
CA ALA A 47 -36.27 28.26 -36.11
C ALA A 47 -37.70 28.78 -36.27
N GLY A 48 -38.02 29.30 -37.47
CA GLY A 48 -39.31 29.95 -37.74
C GLY A 48 -39.37 31.37 -37.17
N ALA A 49 -40.58 31.88 -36.94
CA ALA A 49 -40.80 33.19 -36.35
C ALA A 49 -41.74 33.08 -35.13
N PRO A 50 -41.61 33.99 -34.15
CA PRO A 50 -42.47 33.99 -32.97
C PRO A 50 -43.92 34.30 -33.38
N LEU A 51 -44.83 33.40 -33.01
CA LEU A 51 -46.28 33.56 -33.14
C LEU A 51 -46.88 34.31 -31.94
N GLY A 52 -46.08 34.48 -30.89
CA GLY A 52 -46.42 35.23 -29.68
C GLY A 52 -46.42 34.37 -28.42
N ALA A 53 -46.02 34.97 -27.30
CA ALA A 53 -45.93 34.32 -26.00
C ALA A 53 -47.30 34.18 -25.31
N VAL A 54 -47.52 33.05 -24.64
CA VAL A 54 -48.75 32.71 -23.92
C VAL A 54 -48.43 32.04 -22.59
N ASP A 55 -49.26 32.26 -21.58
CA ASP A 55 -49.26 31.50 -20.34
C ASP A 55 -50.50 30.60 -20.34
N LEU A 56 -50.27 29.29 -20.21
CA LEU A 56 -51.30 28.26 -20.19
C LEU A 56 -51.20 27.50 -18.86
N ARG A 57 -52.17 27.74 -17.97
CA ARG A 57 -52.20 27.17 -16.62
C ARG A 57 -53.47 26.40 -16.36
N VAL A 58 -53.33 25.29 -15.64
CA VAL A 58 -54.44 24.45 -15.19
C VAL A 58 -54.66 24.72 -13.71
N TYR A 59 -55.93 24.90 -13.35
CA TYR A 59 -56.42 25.01 -11.99
C TYR A 59 -57.32 23.82 -11.70
N SER A 60 -57.10 23.15 -10.57
CA SER A 60 -57.98 22.09 -10.11
C SER A 60 -58.98 22.68 -9.09
N PRO A 61 -60.27 22.26 -9.08
CA PRO A 61 -61.25 22.80 -8.13
C PRO A 61 -60.84 22.66 -6.67
N GLN A 62 -60.04 21.63 -6.35
CA GLN A 62 -59.58 21.32 -5.01
C GLN A 62 -58.24 21.98 -4.64
N ASN A 63 -57.55 22.62 -5.60
CA ASN A 63 -56.22 23.21 -5.39
C ASN A 63 -56.10 24.62 -6.01
N SER A 64 -55.69 25.59 -5.21
CA SER A 64 -55.44 26.97 -5.66
C SER A 64 -54.18 27.13 -6.50
N ASP A 65 -53.23 26.20 -6.38
CA ASP A 65 -51.93 26.28 -7.02
C ASP A 65 -52.03 25.90 -8.49
N ALA A 66 -51.74 26.84 -9.38
CA ALA A 66 -51.84 26.62 -10.82
C ALA A 66 -50.63 25.83 -11.35
N LEU A 67 -50.88 24.80 -12.16
CA LEU A 67 -49.82 24.03 -12.81
C LEU A 67 -49.68 24.41 -14.30
N PRO A 68 -48.47 24.44 -14.86
CA PRO A 68 -48.27 24.66 -16.30
C PRO A 68 -48.86 23.52 -17.11
N PHE A 69 -49.69 23.87 -18.10
CA PHE A 69 -50.36 22.90 -18.98
C PHE A 69 -49.38 21.93 -19.66
N ARG A 70 -48.20 22.42 -20.09
CA ARG A 70 -47.18 21.61 -20.77
C ARG A 70 -46.67 20.41 -19.94
N THR A 71 -46.67 20.53 -18.62
CA THR A 71 -46.04 19.54 -17.72
C THR A 71 -47.03 18.76 -16.87
N ILE A 72 -48.32 19.02 -17.00
CA ILE A 72 -49.35 18.35 -16.19
C ILE A 72 -49.51 16.89 -16.60
N ILE A 73 -49.88 16.02 -15.67
CA ILE A 73 -50.01 14.59 -15.91
C ILE A 73 -51.47 14.21 -16.12
N HIS A 74 -52.39 14.86 -15.39
CA HIS A 74 -53.83 14.73 -15.53
C HIS A 74 -54.48 16.06 -15.89
N LEU A 75 -55.46 16.02 -16.78
CA LEU A 75 -56.38 17.13 -17.01
C LEU A 75 -57.79 16.55 -16.91
N SER A 76 -58.38 16.68 -15.73
CA SER A 76 -59.60 16.01 -15.33
C SER A 76 -60.84 16.86 -15.57
N GLU A 77 -62.01 16.22 -15.53
CA GLU A 77 -63.30 16.92 -15.51
C GLU A 77 -63.35 17.97 -14.39
N GLU A 78 -63.97 19.12 -14.66
CA GLU A 78 -64.05 20.32 -13.82
C GLU A 78 -62.73 21.08 -13.59
N ASP A 79 -61.58 20.55 -14.01
CA ASP A 79 -60.37 21.36 -14.08
C ASP A 79 -60.60 22.57 -14.98
N THR A 80 -59.79 23.60 -14.77
CA THR A 80 -59.94 24.84 -15.50
C THR A 80 -58.62 25.25 -16.16
N LEU A 81 -58.62 25.27 -17.49
CA LEU A 81 -57.51 25.78 -18.28
C LEU A 81 -57.67 27.29 -18.48
N ARG A 82 -56.67 28.05 -18.03
CA ARG A 82 -56.59 29.50 -18.20
C ARG A 82 -55.51 29.83 -19.22
N TYR A 83 -55.92 30.57 -20.24
CA TYR A 83 -55.06 31.21 -21.22
C TYR A 83 -54.84 32.68 -20.85
N SER A 84 -53.61 33.16 -20.98
CA SER A 84 -53.29 34.58 -20.88
C SER A 84 -52.22 34.94 -21.91
N PRO A 85 -52.47 35.90 -22.82
CA PRO A 85 -51.45 36.34 -23.76
C PRO A 85 -50.37 37.15 -23.02
N LEU A 86 -49.11 36.85 -23.27
CA LEU A 86 -47.97 37.56 -22.67
C LEU A 86 -47.52 38.67 -23.65
N LEU A 87 -48.17 39.82 -23.57
CA LEU A 87 -47.95 40.97 -24.48
C LEU A 87 -46.94 41.97 -23.89
N ARG A 88 -46.10 42.59 -24.74
CA ARG A 88 -45.12 43.59 -24.31
C ARG A 88 -45.51 45.00 -24.76
N GLY A 89 -45.63 45.93 -23.82
CA GLY A 89 -45.92 47.33 -24.11
C GLY A 89 -47.24 47.51 -24.88
N ARG A 90 -47.17 48.00 -26.12
CA ARG A 90 -48.34 48.22 -27.00
C ARG A 90 -48.59 47.07 -27.98
N GLU A 91 -47.91 45.94 -27.81
CA GLU A 91 -48.09 44.74 -28.63
C GLU A 91 -49.54 44.25 -28.56
N LYS A 92 -50.10 43.88 -29.71
CA LYS A 92 -51.43 43.27 -29.82
C LYS A 92 -51.28 41.90 -30.47
N ARG A 93 -52.07 40.93 -29.99
CA ARG A 93 -52.19 39.61 -30.62
C ARG A 93 -53.52 39.54 -31.39
N PRO A 94 -53.53 39.83 -32.70
CA PRO A 94 -54.75 39.76 -33.50
C PRO A 94 -55.23 38.32 -33.68
N GLY A 95 -56.48 38.16 -34.11
CA GLY A 95 -57.05 36.86 -34.45
C GLY A 95 -57.74 36.13 -33.29
N GLU A 96 -57.91 34.83 -33.46
CA GLU A 96 -58.70 33.97 -32.58
C GLU A 96 -57.94 32.71 -32.17
N ILE A 97 -58.32 32.17 -31.02
CA ILE A 97 -57.82 30.90 -30.48
C ILE A 97 -58.97 29.94 -30.24
N ALA A 98 -58.69 28.65 -30.36
CA ALA A 98 -59.60 27.57 -29.97
C ALA A 98 -58.81 26.41 -29.36
N LEU A 99 -59.46 25.66 -28.47
CA LEU A 99 -58.93 24.43 -27.92
C LEU A 99 -59.65 23.24 -28.54
N VAL A 100 -58.86 22.23 -28.87
CA VAL A 100 -59.30 20.92 -29.33
C VAL A 100 -58.87 19.91 -28.26
N MET A 101 -59.81 19.18 -27.69
CA MET A 101 -59.57 18.23 -26.61
C MET A 101 -60.09 16.85 -26.99
N VAL A 102 -59.27 15.83 -26.80
CA VAL A 102 -59.63 14.43 -27.01
C VAL A 102 -59.85 13.80 -25.63
N PRO A 103 -61.04 13.26 -25.33
CA PRO A 103 -61.30 12.56 -24.07
C PRO A 103 -60.34 11.38 -23.87
N ALA A 104 -60.06 11.04 -22.62
CA ALA A 104 -59.24 9.88 -22.26
C ALA A 104 -59.98 8.55 -22.45
N LYS A 105 -61.31 8.58 -22.41
CA LYS A 105 -62.18 7.44 -22.72
C LYS A 105 -63.17 7.86 -23.79
N ILE A 106 -63.20 7.13 -24.91
CA ILE A 106 -64.15 7.36 -25.99
C ILE A 106 -65.37 6.49 -25.73
N GLU A 107 -66.51 7.10 -25.36
CA GLU A 107 -67.77 6.39 -25.11
C GLU A 107 -68.64 6.31 -26.37
N PRO A 108 -69.35 5.18 -26.60
CA PRO A 108 -70.28 5.06 -27.73
C PRO A 108 -71.38 6.14 -27.66
N GLY A 109 -71.55 6.92 -28.74
CA GLY A 109 -72.59 7.94 -28.85
C GLY A 109 -72.21 9.35 -28.35
N LYS A 110 -71.01 9.53 -27.79
CA LYS A 110 -70.44 10.85 -27.47
C LYS A 110 -69.50 11.34 -28.58
N PRO A 111 -69.32 12.68 -28.74
CA PRO A 111 -68.36 13.21 -29.69
C PRO A 111 -66.94 12.79 -29.30
N MET A 112 -66.18 12.28 -30.26
CA MET A 112 -64.82 11.78 -30.05
C MET A 112 -63.79 12.88 -29.75
N VAL A 113 -64.16 14.13 -30.04
CA VAL A 113 -63.35 15.33 -29.80
C VAL A 113 -64.25 16.47 -29.36
N VAL A 114 -63.80 17.26 -28.39
CA VAL A 114 -64.44 18.49 -27.93
C VAL A 114 -63.67 19.69 -28.49
N VAL A 115 -64.36 20.57 -29.20
CA VAL A 115 -63.78 21.80 -29.76
C VAL A 115 -64.47 23.00 -29.12
N THR A 116 -63.69 23.91 -28.53
CA THR A 116 -64.24 25.15 -27.96
C THR A 116 -64.57 26.15 -29.06
N ASP A 117 -65.52 27.04 -28.77
CA ASP A 117 -65.78 28.17 -29.67
C ASP A 117 -64.53 29.06 -29.82
N PRO A 118 -64.24 29.58 -31.03
CA PRO A 118 -63.19 30.56 -31.22
C PRO A 118 -63.41 31.82 -30.40
N VAL A 119 -62.36 32.28 -29.73
CA VAL A 119 -62.35 33.45 -28.85
C VAL A 119 -61.14 34.32 -29.15
N SER A 120 -61.19 35.60 -28.76
CA SER A 120 -60.13 36.56 -29.10
C SER A 120 -58.77 36.13 -28.52
N ALA A 121 -57.74 36.09 -29.37
CA ALA A 121 -56.36 35.82 -28.97
C ALA A 121 -55.74 36.95 -28.12
N ALA A 122 -56.34 38.14 -28.13
CA ALA A 122 -55.81 39.32 -27.43
C ALA A 122 -56.19 39.38 -25.94
N LYS A 123 -57.13 38.54 -25.48
CA LYS A 123 -57.69 38.62 -24.13
C LYS A 123 -57.46 37.31 -23.36
N PRO A 124 -57.26 37.38 -22.03
CA PRO A 124 -57.28 36.19 -21.19
C PRO A 124 -58.59 35.43 -21.34
N GLN A 125 -58.51 34.11 -21.31
CA GLN A 125 -59.66 33.22 -21.44
C GLN A 125 -59.57 32.06 -20.46
N GLN A 126 -60.72 31.53 -20.08
CA GLN A 126 -60.85 30.38 -19.19
C GLN A 126 -61.80 29.36 -19.82
N TRP A 127 -61.45 28.09 -19.75
CA TRP A 127 -62.31 26.97 -20.15
C TRP A 127 -62.35 25.94 -19.04
N LYS A 128 -63.57 25.52 -18.68
CA LYS A 128 -63.78 24.35 -17.85
C LYS A 128 -63.61 23.09 -18.71
N ILE A 129 -62.90 22.12 -18.17
CA ILE A 129 -62.65 20.85 -18.82
C ILE A 129 -63.89 19.97 -18.62
N PRO A 130 -64.54 19.53 -19.72
CA PRO A 130 -65.82 18.84 -19.64
C PRO A 130 -65.69 17.35 -19.28
N GLU A 131 -64.56 16.73 -19.63
CA GLU A 131 -64.24 15.32 -19.34
C GLU A 131 -62.71 15.18 -19.29
N THR A 132 -62.19 14.13 -18.64
CA THR A 132 -60.74 13.89 -18.58
C THR A 132 -60.13 13.79 -19.99
N VAL A 133 -59.06 14.54 -20.25
CA VAL A 133 -58.46 14.72 -21.57
C VAL A 133 -57.17 13.91 -21.72
N SER A 134 -56.98 13.21 -22.84
CA SER A 134 -55.73 12.50 -23.18
C SER A 134 -54.85 13.27 -24.16
N LEU A 135 -55.43 14.19 -24.92
CA LEU A 135 -54.71 15.06 -25.84
C LEU A 135 -55.42 16.40 -25.94
N ALA A 136 -54.66 17.48 -25.92
CA ALA A 136 -55.19 18.81 -26.16
C ALA A 136 -54.32 19.57 -27.16
N ALA A 137 -54.96 20.24 -28.11
CA ALA A 137 -54.33 21.07 -29.11
C ALA A 137 -54.86 22.50 -29.04
N PHE A 138 -53.92 23.44 -29.00
CA PHE A 138 -54.14 24.87 -29.06
C PHE A 138 -54.04 25.34 -30.51
N VAL A 139 -55.12 25.93 -31.02
CA VAL A 139 -55.21 26.43 -32.39
C VAL A 139 -55.21 27.95 -32.37
N TYR A 140 -54.30 28.58 -33.10
CA TYR A 140 -54.19 30.03 -33.23
C TYR A 140 -54.32 30.47 -34.69
N GLY A 141 -55.37 31.25 -34.99
CA GLY A 141 -55.61 31.83 -36.31
C GLY A 141 -55.41 33.34 -36.29
N PRO A 142 -54.28 33.90 -36.78
CA PRO A 142 -54.04 35.35 -36.77
C PRO A 142 -55.07 36.15 -37.59
N GLU A 143 -55.71 35.51 -38.56
CA GLU A 143 -56.77 36.08 -39.42
C GLU A 143 -58.20 35.65 -38.99
N GLY A 144 -58.33 35.04 -37.81
CA GLY A 144 -59.58 34.46 -37.27
C GLY A 144 -59.78 32.99 -37.63
N LEU A 145 -60.74 32.32 -36.95
CA LEU A 145 -61.06 30.90 -37.09
C LEU A 145 -62.54 30.71 -37.49
N SER A 146 -62.86 29.64 -38.24
CA SER A 146 -64.25 29.36 -38.65
C SER A 146 -64.88 28.26 -37.77
N LYS A 147 -65.86 28.65 -36.95
CA LYS A 147 -66.57 27.79 -35.96
C LYS A 147 -67.12 26.46 -36.51
N ARG A 148 -67.78 26.48 -37.68
CA ARG A 148 -68.38 25.28 -38.29
C ARG A 148 -67.32 24.30 -38.83
N LYS A 149 -66.19 24.87 -39.26
CA LYS A 149 -65.09 24.17 -39.94
C LYS A 149 -64.20 23.43 -38.92
N VAL A 150 -63.83 24.06 -37.79
CA VAL A 150 -63.03 23.39 -36.74
C VAL A 150 -63.81 22.24 -36.07
N ARG A 151 -65.14 22.38 -35.89
CA ARG A 151 -65.98 21.29 -35.34
C ARG A 151 -66.10 20.10 -36.31
N ASN A 152 -66.26 20.35 -37.61
CA ASN A 152 -66.32 19.30 -38.63
C ASN A 152 -64.97 18.62 -38.90
N PHE A 153 -63.84 19.29 -38.59
CA PHE A 153 -62.48 18.79 -38.79
C PHE A 153 -62.15 17.51 -37.99
N LEU A 154 -62.79 17.33 -36.82
CA LEU A 154 -62.36 16.32 -35.84
C LEU A 154 -63.44 15.30 -35.48
N SER A 155 -64.68 15.52 -35.93
CA SER A 155 -65.84 14.77 -35.46
C SER A 155 -66.18 13.50 -36.27
N GLN A 156 -65.32 13.03 -37.18
CA GLN A 156 -65.69 11.96 -38.13
C GLN A 156 -64.72 10.77 -38.25
N ASP A 157 -63.50 10.80 -37.68
CA ASP A 157 -62.54 9.70 -37.93
C ASP A 157 -61.57 9.40 -36.75
N ASN A 158 -61.46 8.12 -36.39
CA ASN A 158 -60.46 7.57 -35.46
C ASN A 158 -59.02 7.81 -35.95
N VAL A 159 -58.81 7.81 -37.26
CA VAL A 159 -57.48 7.98 -37.87
C VAL A 159 -56.90 9.36 -37.55
N LEU A 160 -57.76 10.39 -37.49
CA LEU A 160 -57.32 11.77 -37.23
C LEU A 160 -56.88 11.99 -35.78
N ILE A 161 -57.46 11.26 -34.82
CA ILE A 161 -57.02 11.27 -33.42
C ILE A 161 -55.63 10.63 -33.29
N ALA A 162 -55.41 9.50 -33.96
CA ALA A 162 -54.10 8.83 -33.97
C ALA A 162 -53.02 9.72 -34.62
N GLN A 163 -53.34 10.40 -35.71
CA GLN A 163 -52.43 11.35 -36.37
C GLN A 163 -52.13 12.58 -35.50
N LEU A 164 -53.13 13.12 -34.79
CA LEU A 164 -52.93 14.24 -33.88
C LEU A 164 -52.08 13.83 -32.67
N ALA A 165 -52.24 12.59 -32.18
CA ALA A 165 -51.40 12.02 -31.13
C ALA A 165 -49.94 11.83 -31.57
N ASP A 166 -49.71 11.30 -32.77
CA ASP A 166 -48.37 11.18 -33.37
C ASP A 166 -47.72 12.57 -33.57
N TYR A 167 -48.50 13.55 -34.06
CA TYR A 167 -48.05 14.94 -34.16
C TYR A 167 -47.66 15.54 -32.80
N ALA A 168 -48.46 15.31 -31.76
CA ALA A 168 -48.17 15.79 -30.41
C ALA A 168 -46.91 15.14 -29.82
N ASP A 169 -46.73 13.81 -30.00
CA ASP A 169 -45.55 13.09 -29.54
C ASP A 169 -44.27 13.57 -30.25
N LYS A 170 -44.33 13.83 -31.55
CA LYS A 170 -43.21 14.39 -32.34
C LYS A 170 -42.90 15.83 -31.96
N THR A 171 -43.92 16.66 -31.79
CA THR A 171 -43.76 18.04 -31.32
C THR A 171 -43.06 18.06 -29.96
N ALA A 172 -43.48 17.22 -29.01
CA ALA A 172 -42.86 17.12 -27.70
C ALA A 172 -41.40 16.62 -27.74
N GLN A 173 -41.08 15.69 -28.63
CA GLN A 173 -39.69 15.23 -28.84
C GLN A 173 -38.80 16.33 -29.41
N THR A 174 -39.27 17.05 -30.43
CA THR A 174 -38.55 18.20 -31.00
C THR A 174 -38.33 19.28 -29.95
N GLU A 175 -39.36 19.67 -29.19
CA GLU A 175 -39.21 20.68 -28.14
C GLU A 175 -38.21 20.28 -27.07
N ALA A 176 -38.22 19.00 -26.65
CA ALA A 176 -37.28 18.51 -25.66
C ALA A 176 -35.84 18.49 -26.18
N LEU A 177 -35.64 18.18 -27.46
CA LEU A 177 -34.31 18.21 -28.10
C LEU A 177 -33.79 19.64 -28.25
N VAL A 178 -34.63 20.54 -28.76
CA VAL A 178 -34.31 21.97 -28.87
C VAL A 178 -33.94 22.52 -27.50
N GLN A 179 -34.73 22.22 -26.47
CA GLN A 179 -34.46 22.66 -25.10
C GLN A 179 -33.15 22.06 -24.54
N ALA A 180 -32.89 20.77 -24.77
CA ALA A 180 -31.66 20.11 -24.33
C ALA A 180 -30.42 20.74 -25.00
N LEU A 181 -30.50 21.05 -26.29
CA LEU A 181 -29.41 21.65 -27.06
C LEU A 181 -29.21 23.12 -26.67
N SER A 182 -30.25 23.93 -26.60
CA SER A 182 -30.15 25.34 -26.19
C SER A 182 -29.54 25.52 -24.80
N ASN A 183 -29.82 24.60 -23.86
CA ASN A 183 -29.21 24.64 -22.53
C ASN A 183 -27.76 24.16 -22.49
N ALA A 184 -27.29 23.46 -23.53
CA ALA A 184 -26.00 22.79 -23.58
C ALA A 184 -24.95 23.50 -24.44
N GLU A 185 -25.31 24.61 -25.12
CA GLU A 185 -24.49 25.36 -26.09
C GLU A 185 -23.17 25.95 -25.55
N SER A 186 -22.83 25.76 -24.27
CA SER A 186 -21.61 26.28 -23.65
C SER A 186 -20.34 25.46 -23.88
N SER A 187 -20.42 24.17 -24.23
CA SER A 187 -19.24 23.30 -24.46
C SER A 187 -19.58 22.00 -25.23
N SER A 188 -18.60 21.38 -25.90
CA SER A 188 -18.78 20.09 -26.58
C SER A 188 -19.20 18.95 -25.62
N ASN A 189 -18.67 18.97 -24.39
CA ASN A 189 -19.02 17.99 -23.36
C ASN A 189 -20.46 18.13 -22.86
N SER A 190 -20.96 19.37 -22.70
CA SER A 190 -22.35 19.61 -22.33
C SER A 190 -23.31 19.21 -23.44
N VAL A 191 -22.97 19.45 -24.72
CA VAL A 191 -23.78 19.02 -25.87
C VAL A 191 -23.84 17.49 -25.97
N ASN A 192 -22.70 16.80 -25.82
CA ASN A 192 -22.66 15.33 -25.85
C ASN A 192 -23.49 14.71 -24.70
N ALA A 193 -23.38 15.27 -23.49
CA ALA A 193 -24.20 14.85 -22.35
C ALA A 193 -25.70 15.08 -22.59
N ALA A 194 -26.09 16.21 -23.19
CA ALA A 194 -27.47 16.52 -23.53
C ALA A 194 -28.03 15.59 -24.61
N LEU A 195 -27.27 15.31 -25.67
CA LEU A 195 -27.65 14.37 -26.74
C LEU A 195 -27.77 12.93 -26.23
N THR A 196 -26.81 12.48 -25.44
CA THR A 196 -26.83 11.15 -24.81
C THR A 196 -28.02 11.03 -23.84
N GLY A 197 -28.27 12.08 -23.04
CA GLY A 197 -29.42 12.17 -22.14
C GLY A 197 -30.74 12.08 -22.91
N PHE A 198 -30.89 12.84 -23.99
CA PHE A 198 -32.06 12.80 -24.86
C PHE A 198 -32.28 11.42 -25.50
N ALA A 199 -31.24 10.84 -26.09
CA ALA A 199 -31.31 9.52 -26.73
C ALA A 199 -31.81 8.45 -25.74
N SER A 200 -31.28 8.48 -24.51
CA SER A 200 -31.69 7.59 -23.42
C SER A 200 -33.13 7.84 -22.95
N GLN A 201 -33.58 9.10 -22.92
CA GLN A 201 -34.90 9.48 -22.45
C GLN A 201 -36.02 8.99 -23.39
N TYR A 202 -35.75 8.99 -24.70
CA TYR A 202 -36.73 8.66 -25.74
C TYR A 202 -36.51 7.28 -26.36
N GLY A 203 -35.55 6.49 -25.86
CA GLY A 203 -35.33 5.10 -26.27
C GLY A 203 -34.74 4.94 -27.67
N PHE A 204 -34.00 5.95 -28.17
CA PHE A 204 -33.31 5.83 -29.44
C PHE A 204 -32.11 4.89 -29.27
N ALA A 205 -32.15 3.74 -29.94
CA ALA A 205 -31.07 2.76 -29.95
C ALA A 205 -29.91 3.22 -30.87
N VAL A 206 -29.32 4.38 -30.58
CA VAL A 206 -28.22 4.96 -31.36
C VAL A 206 -26.96 4.93 -30.52
N GLN A 207 -25.91 4.28 -31.03
CA GLN A 207 -24.57 4.41 -30.48
C GLN A 207 -23.99 5.74 -30.97
N LEU A 208 -24.06 6.77 -30.13
CA LEU A 208 -23.38 8.03 -30.39
C LEU A 208 -21.89 7.84 -30.13
N ASP A 209 -21.05 8.03 -31.15
CA ASP A 209 -19.60 8.04 -30.98
C ASP A 209 -19.17 9.27 -30.18
N ARG A 210 -18.79 9.05 -28.92
CA ARG A 210 -18.43 10.11 -27.98
C ARG A 210 -17.17 10.88 -28.38
N ASN A 211 -16.37 10.35 -29.31
CA ASN A 211 -15.15 10.99 -29.82
C ASN A 211 -15.41 11.82 -31.10
N ALA A 212 -16.58 11.66 -31.73
CA ALA A 212 -16.96 12.44 -32.91
C ALA A 212 -17.34 13.89 -32.54
N PRO A 213 -17.19 14.87 -33.45
CA PRO A 213 -17.69 16.23 -33.25
C PRO A 213 -19.19 16.26 -32.89
N PRO A 214 -19.65 17.15 -32.00
CA PRO A 214 -21.05 17.20 -31.57
C PRO A 214 -22.06 17.36 -32.71
N ALA A 215 -21.67 17.98 -33.82
CA ALA A 215 -22.50 18.10 -35.02
C ALA A 215 -22.79 16.74 -35.68
N GLU A 216 -21.80 15.85 -35.74
CA GLU A 216 -21.92 14.50 -36.32
C GLU A 216 -22.73 13.57 -35.41
N GLN A 217 -22.55 13.68 -34.10
CA GLN A 217 -23.39 12.99 -33.11
C GLN A 217 -24.85 13.45 -33.19
N ALA A 218 -25.07 14.77 -33.29
CA ALA A 218 -26.41 15.33 -33.44
C ALA A 218 -27.06 14.86 -34.75
N GLU A 219 -26.33 14.86 -35.86
CA GLU A 219 -26.80 14.34 -37.16
C GLU A 219 -27.20 12.86 -37.08
N THR A 220 -26.41 12.03 -36.42
CA THR A 220 -26.73 10.59 -36.22
C THR A 220 -28.02 10.43 -35.41
N LEU A 221 -28.20 11.23 -34.36
CA LEU A 221 -29.43 11.25 -33.58
C LEU A 221 -30.61 11.75 -34.43
N PHE A 222 -30.45 12.82 -35.21
CA PHE A 222 -31.49 13.36 -36.09
C PHE A 222 -31.90 12.35 -37.17
N ALA A 223 -30.94 11.65 -37.77
CA ALA A 223 -31.18 10.58 -38.72
C ALA A 223 -31.99 9.42 -38.09
N SER A 224 -31.74 9.10 -36.82
CA SER A 224 -32.53 8.10 -36.09
C SER A 224 -33.96 8.55 -35.77
N MET A 225 -34.17 9.84 -35.51
CA MET A 225 -35.49 10.42 -35.24
C MET A 225 -36.38 10.44 -36.49
N ASN A 226 -35.76 10.55 -37.67
CA ASN A 226 -36.45 10.52 -38.95
C ASN A 226 -35.65 9.73 -40.02
N PRO A 227 -35.79 8.40 -40.07
CA PRO A 227 -35.03 7.55 -40.99
C PRO A 227 -35.32 7.83 -42.48
N GLN A 228 -36.37 8.60 -42.82
CA GLN A 228 -36.67 8.96 -44.21
C GLN A 228 -35.86 10.15 -44.74
N LEU A 229 -35.25 10.97 -43.88
CA LEU A 229 -34.26 11.98 -44.31
C LEU A 229 -32.91 11.33 -44.67
N ALA A 230 -32.58 10.19 -44.07
CA ALA A 230 -31.36 9.44 -44.35
C ALA A 230 -31.39 8.71 -45.71
N ALA A 231 -32.55 8.58 -46.35
CA ALA A 231 -32.72 7.92 -47.65
C ALA A 231 -32.56 8.85 -48.87
N TYR A 232 -32.05 10.08 -48.69
CA TYR A 232 -31.91 11.05 -49.79
C TYR A 232 -30.51 11.06 -50.42
N ASN A 233 -30.51 11.18 -51.75
CA ASN A 233 -29.48 10.87 -52.74
C ASN A 233 -28.16 11.70 -52.62
N PRO A 234 -26.96 11.08 -52.65
CA PRO A 234 -25.66 11.73 -52.38
C PRO A 234 -25.06 12.60 -53.51
N LEU A 235 -25.83 13.02 -54.51
CA LEU A 235 -25.31 13.78 -55.67
C LEU A 235 -25.87 15.21 -55.83
N THR A 236 -26.61 15.72 -54.86
CA THR A 236 -27.04 17.13 -54.81
C THR A 236 -26.70 17.74 -53.46
N PRO A 237 -25.82 18.77 -53.37
CA PRO A 237 -25.58 19.47 -52.13
C PRO A 237 -26.77 20.39 -51.86
N SER A 238 -27.73 19.97 -51.05
CA SER A 238 -28.73 20.91 -50.54
C SER A 238 -29.20 20.57 -49.12
N THR A 239 -29.23 21.64 -48.31
CA THR A 239 -29.71 21.80 -46.94
C THR A 239 -28.91 21.23 -45.76
N ALA A 240 -28.57 19.94 -45.68
CA ALA A 240 -27.90 19.42 -44.45
C ALA A 240 -26.49 20.00 -44.22
N VAL A 241 -25.68 20.13 -45.27
CA VAL A 241 -24.29 20.62 -45.20
C VAL A 241 -24.18 22.13 -44.92
N ASN A 242 -25.19 22.92 -45.30
CA ASN A 242 -25.19 24.37 -45.06
C ASN A 242 -25.69 24.76 -43.66
N ILE A 243 -26.39 23.85 -42.96
CA ILE A 243 -26.91 24.09 -41.60
C ILE A 243 -25.78 23.95 -40.56
N GLY A 244 -24.77 23.10 -40.81
CA GLY A 244 -23.68 22.84 -39.87
C GLY A 244 -22.58 23.90 -39.79
N GLN A 245 -22.52 24.87 -40.72
CA GLN A 245 -21.41 25.84 -40.78
C GLN A 245 -21.70 27.23 -40.19
N THR A 246 -22.97 27.58 -39.93
CA THR A 246 -23.34 28.93 -39.43
C THR A 246 -24.49 28.98 -38.41
N ALA A 247 -25.24 27.88 -38.20
CA ALA A 247 -26.37 27.84 -37.27
C ALA A 247 -26.07 26.97 -36.04
N SER A 248 -26.67 27.31 -34.88
CA SER A 248 -26.53 26.49 -33.67
C SER A 248 -27.25 25.14 -33.83
N LEU A 249 -26.84 24.13 -33.06
CA LEU A 249 -27.47 22.79 -33.13
C LEU A 249 -28.96 22.82 -32.76
N ALA A 250 -29.36 23.73 -31.86
CA ALA A 250 -30.77 23.95 -31.53
C ALA A 250 -31.54 24.53 -32.74
N THR A 251 -30.94 25.48 -33.48
CA THR A 251 -31.51 25.99 -34.73
C THR A 251 -31.61 24.91 -35.80
N ALA A 252 -30.62 24.02 -35.92
CA ALA A 252 -30.66 22.89 -36.84
C ALA A 252 -31.83 21.93 -36.50
N ALA A 253 -31.95 21.53 -35.23
CA ALA A 253 -33.05 20.70 -34.73
C ALA A 253 -34.42 21.31 -35.03
N ALA A 254 -34.58 22.60 -34.72
CA ALA A 254 -35.82 23.34 -34.93
C ALA A 254 -36.13 23.54 -36.43
N THR A 255 -35.10 23.70 -37.29
CA THR A 255 -35.29 23.84 -38.74
C THR A 255 -35.72 22.52 -39.38
N LEU A 256 -35.23 21.37 -38.90
CA LEU A 256 -35.64 20.05 -39.38
C LEU A 256 -37.12 19.73 -39.12
N PHE A 257 -37.69 20.22 -38.02
CA PHE A 257 -39.14 20.14 -37.75
C PHE A 257 -39.98 20.82 -38.85
N PHE A 258 -39.39 21.82 -39.51
CA PHE A 258 -40.01 22.68 -40.51
C PHE A 258 -39.58 22.37 -41.97
N GLY A 259 -38.41 21.76 -42.18
CA GLY A 259 -37.69 21.70 -43.47
C GLY A 259 -37.96 20.49 -44.37
N SER A 260 -38.65 19.46 -43.89
CA SER A 260 -39.21 18.42 -44.75
C SER A 260 -40.52 18.92 -45.38
N PRO A 261 -40.85 18.62 -46.66
CA PRO A 261 -42.20 18.86 -47.22
C PRO A 261 -43.32 18.14 -46.43
N ILE A 262 -42.91 17.31 -45.47
CA ILE A 262 -43.68 16.41 -44.65
C ILE A 262 -43.04 16.50 -43.26
N GLY A 263 -43.45 17.44 -42.40
CA GLY A 263 -42.96 17.53 -41.02
C GLY A 263 -43.01 16.16 -40.33
N LEU A 264 -41.85 15.51 -40.20
CA LEU A 264 -41.58 14.27 -39.47
C LEU A 264 -42.67 13.17 -39.52
N ALA A 265 -43.43 12.99 -40.61
CA ALA A 265 -44.48 11.95 -40.67
C ALA A 265 -43.96 10.61 -41.23
N THR A 266 -43.40 9.76 -40.36
CA THR A 266 -43.30 8.31 -40.58
C THR A 266 -44.70 7.71 -40.72
N GLY A 267 -45.08 7.31 -41.95
CA GLY A 267 -46.23 6.43 -42.22
C GLY A 267 -47.62 7.03 -41.94
N GLY A 268 -48.32 7.48 -42.98
CA GLY A 268 -49.76 7.77 -42.95
C GLY A 268 -50.18 9.22 -42.63
N ALA A 269 -49.32 10.04 -42.01
CA ALA A 269 -49.66 11.46 -41.73
C ALA A 269 -49.52 12.41 -42.94
N ALA A 270 -49.09 11.92 -44.11
CA ALA A 270 -49.29 12.62 -45.39
C ALA A 270 -50.79 12.92 -45.64
N MET A 271 -51.70 12.14 -45.03
CA MET A 271 -53.14 12.30 -45.21
C MET A 271 -53.78 13.43 -44.37
N LEU A 272 -53.08 14.04 -43.39
CA LEU A 272 -53.58 15.25 -42.70
C LEU A 272 -53.36 16.51 -43.56
N LEU A 273 -52.52 16.39 -44.59
CA LEU A 273 -52.37 17.36 -45.70
C LEU A 273 -53.27 16.99 -46.89
N ASP A 274 -53.45 15.71 -47.24
CA ASP A 274 -54.33 15.33 -48.38
C ASP A 274 -55.84 15.40 -48.06
N LEU A 275 -56.25 15.37 -46.78
CA LEU A 275 -57.62 15.73 -46.38
C LEU A 275 -57.85 17.27 -46.35
N ARG A 276 -56.82 18.10 -46.60
CA ARG A 276 -56.96 19.58 -46.65
C ARG A 276 -57.72 20.08 -47.87
N ALA A 277 -57.70 19.37 -48.99
CA ALA A 277 -58.30 19.88 -50.22
C ALA A 277 -59.83 19.72 -50.26
N ILE A 278 -60.39 18.74 -49.53
CA ILE A 278 -61.81 18.36 -49.66
C ILE A 278 -62.68 18.97 -48.54
N ALA A 279 -62.14 19.22 -47.35
CA ALA A 279 -62.90 19.73 -46.20
C ALA A 279 -62.73 21.24 -45.91
N PHE A 280 -61.63 21.87 -46.35
CA PHE A 280 -61.28 23.27 -46.03
C PHE A 280 -60.61 24.01 -47.20
N PRO A 281 -61.36 24.44 -48.24
CA PRO A 281 -60.77 25.06 -49.42
C PRO A 281 -60.03 26.39 -49.17
N ASP A 282 -60.18 27.02 -47.98
CA ASP A 282 -59.67 28.37 -47.69
C ASP A 282 -58.88 28.46 -46.37
N THR A 283 -58.40 27.35 -45.79
CA THR A 283 -57.61 27.38 -44.53
C THR A 283 -56.47 26.39 -44.55
N GLN A 284 -55.25 26.89 -44.34
CA GLN A 284 -54.03 26.12 -44.24
C GLN A 284 -53.61 25.99 -42.77
N PHE A 285 -53.66 24.76 -42.25
CA PHE A 285 -53.08 24.47 -40.95
C PHE A 285 -51.55 24.44 -41.00
N ARG A 286 -50.87 24.94 -39.98
CA ARG A 286 -49.40 24.92 -39.88
C ARG A 286 -48.98 24.39 -38.53
N SER A 287 -47.91 23.61 -38.51
CA SER A 287 -47.33 23.13 -37.27
C SER A 287 -46.69 24.29 -36.50
N SER A 288 -46.75 24.19 -35.18
CA SER A 288 -45.98 25.04 -34.27
C SER A 288 -45.46 24.21 -33.10
N PHE A 289 -44.37 24.68 -32.50
CA PHE A 289 -43.83 24.11 -31.27
C PHE A 289 -43.69 25.22 -30.22
N ALA A 290 -43.61 24.83 -28.96
CA ALA A 290 -43.50 25.73 -27.82
C ALA A 290 -42.08 25.75 -27.26
N GLU A 291 -41.53 26.95 -27.10
CA GLU A 291 -40.30 27.19 -26.35
C GLU A 291 -40.64 27.69 -24.94
N PRO A 292 -40.09 27.10 -23.87
CA PRO A 292 -40.39 27.52 -22.51
C PRO A 292 -39.86 28.93 -22.22
N LEU A 293 -40.69 29.77 -21.60
CA LEU A 293 -40.33 31.07 -21.05
C LEU A 293 -40.30 31.01 -19.51
N ALA A 294 -39.74 32.05 -18.90
CA ALA A 294 -39.81 32.22 -17.45
C ALA A 294 -41.28 32.26 -16.97
N GLN A 295 -41.50 31.88 -15.71
CA GLN A 295 -42.82 31.93 -15.04
C GLN A 295 -43.94 31.11 -15.72
N SER A 296 -43.61 29.96 -16.31
CA SER A 296 -44.54 29.01 -16.94
C SER A 296 -45.12 29.44 -18.30
N GLY A 297 -44.69 30.59 -18.82
CA GLY A 297 -45.02 31.01 -20.17
C GLY A 297 -44.41 30.09 -21.22
N VAL A 298 -44.98 30.08 -22.41
CA VAL A 298 -44.42 29.45 -23.60
C VAL A 298 -44.47 30.42 -24.77
N ASN A 299 -43.39 30.47 -25.55
CA ASN A 299 -43.35 31.15 -26.83
C ASN A 299 -43.71 30.16 -27.94
N LEU A 300 -44.75 30.46 -28.72
CA LEU A 300 -45.12 29.60 -29.84
C LEU A 300 -44.31 30.00 -31.08
N CYS A 301 -43.63 29.04 -31.69
CA CYS A 301 -42.79 29.23 -32.88
C CYS A 301 -43.41 28.52 -34.09
N GLY A 302 -43.49 29.20 -35.23
CA GLY A 302 -44.08 28.66 -36.45
C GLY A 302 -43.53 29.27 -37.75
N GLN A 303 -43.76 28.61 -38.88
CA GLN A 303 -43.36 29.13 -40.19
C GLN A 303 -44.27 30.27 -40.66
N GLN A 304 -43.66 31.37 -41.10
CA GLN A 304 -44.34 32.54 -41.68
C GLN A 304 -44.21 32.64 -43.21
N THR A 305 -44.09 31.51 -43.91
CA THR A 305 -44.13 31.51 -45.39
C THR A 305 -45.45 32.13 -45.89
N PRO A 306 -45.47 32.89 -47.00
CA PRO A 306 -46.71 33.46 -47.52
C PRO A 306 -47.78 32.38 -47.76
N ALA A 307 -49.03 32.64 -47.36
CA ALA A 307 -50.14 31.73 -47.69
C ALA A 307 -50.49 31.83 -49.18
N PRO A 308 -51.02 30.75 -49.79
CA PRO A 308 -51.66 30.84 -51.10
C PRO A 308 -52.80 31.89 -51.09
N PRO A 309 -53.11 32.51 -52.24
CA PRO A 309 -54.20 33.47 -52.34
C PRO A 309 -55.51 32.93 -51.76
N HIS A 310 -56.28 33.79 -51.08
CA HIS A 310 -57.57 33.46 -50.45
C HIS A 310 -57.54 32.35 -49.38
N THR A 311 -56.37 32.00 -48.86
CA THR A 311 -56.21 30.96 -47.83
C THR A 311 -55.79 31.57 -46.49
N ARG A 312 -56.57 31.32 -45.43
CA ARG A 312 -56.23 31.74 -44.05
C ARG A 312 -55.27 30.76 -43.38
N ILE A 313 -54.40 31.24 -42.49
CA ILE A 313 -53.47 30.38 -41.74
C ILE A 313 -54.02 30.07 -40.35
N ALA A 314 -53.89 28.82 -39.91
CA ALA A 314 -54.14 28.41 -38.52
C ALA A 314 -52.97 27.56 -37.98
N TYR A 315 -52.31 28.04 -36.94
CA TYR A 315 -51.21 27.33 -36.28
C TYR A 315 -51.76 26.37 -35.23
N ILE A 316 -51.21 25.15 -35.16
CA ILE A 316 -51.58 24.13 -34.18
C ILE A 316 -50.37 23.83 -33.31
N TRP A 317 -50.57 23.81 -32.00
CA TRP A 317 -49.63 23.25 -31.01
C TRP A 317 -50.38 22.19 -30.20
N ALA A 318 -49.90 20.95 -30.21
CA ALA A 318 -50.58 19.83 -29.54
C ALA A 318 -49.71 19.25 -28.44
N SER A 319 -50.33 18.90 -27.32
CA SER A 319 -49.68 18.25 -26.18
C SER A 319 -50.48 17.03 -25.72
N ARG A 320 -49.75 15.95 -25.45
CA ARG A 320 -50.32 14.71 -24.90
C ARG A 320 -50.36 14.79 -23.39
N ILE A 321 -51.50 14.40 -22.84
CA ILE A 321 -51.76 14.36 -21.40
C ILE A 321 -51.70 12.87 -20.99
N PRO A 322 -50.65 12.45 -20.26
CA PRO A 322 -50.36 11.04 -20.07
C PRO A 322 -51.46 10.28 -19.31
N ASN A 323 -52.16 10.94 -18.37
CA ASN A 323 -53.10 10.31 -17.44
C ASN A 323 -52.50 9.08 -16.73
N MET A 324 -51.24 9.21 -16.31
CA MET A 324 -50.48 8.13 -15.69
C MET A 324 -50.79 8.04 -14.20
N PRO A 325 -51.00 6.83 -13.65
CA PRO A 325 -51.19 6.66 -12.22
C PRO A 325 -49.98 7.16 -11.42
N LEU A 326 -50.17 7.26 -10.10
CA LEU A 326 -49.11 7.65 -9.18
C LEU A 326 -47.93 6.68 -9.31
N PRO A 327 -46.69 7.17 -9.48
CA PRO A 327 -45.56 6.31 -9.76
C PRO A 327 -45.16 5.50 -8.51
N ALA A 328 -44.90 4.21 -8.71
CA ALA A 328 -44.50 3.29 -7.65
C ALA A 328 -42.98 3.10 -7.62
N ILE A 329 -42.27 4.14 -7.16
CA ILE A 329 -40.80 4.17 -7.17
C ILE A 329 -40.25 3.44 -5.94
N HIS A 330 -39.33 2.51 -6.17
CA HIS A 330 -38.60 1.80 -5.13
C HIS A 330 -37.11 2.14 -5.20
N ILE A 331 -36.51 2.51 -4.07
CA ILE A 331 -35.06 2.71 -3.97
C ILE A 331 -34.41 1.33 -3.93
N GLU A 332 -33.48 1.09 -4.84
CA GLU A 332 -32.70 -0.15 -4.85
C GLU A 332 -31.58 -0.10 -3.81
N LYS A 333 -30.64 -1.05 -3.88
CA LYS A 333 -29.39 -1.00 -3.13
C LYS A 333 -28.54 0.21 -3.55
N SER A 334 -27.40 0.41 -2.91
CA SER A 334 -26.54 1.57 -3.16
C SER A 334 -27.19 2.93 -2.81
N ASN A 335 -27.92 2.98 -1.70
CA ASN A 335 -28.74 4.12 -1.25
C ASN A 335 -28.06 5.03 -0.19
N PHE A 336 -26.76 4.83 0.04
CA PHE A 336 -25.94 5.73 0.85
C PHE A 336 -25.36 6.85 0.00
N ILE A 337 -25.59 8.10 0.40
CA ILE A 337 -25.14 9.29 -0.32
C ILE A 337 -24.40 10.28 0.60
N PRO A 338 -23.32 10.92 0.14
CA PRO A 338 -22.64 11.93 0.92
C PRO A 338 -23.41 13.25 0.95
N ALA A 339 -23.45 13.87 2.13
CA ALA A 339 -23.98 15.22 2.30
C ALA A 339 -23.19 16.24 1.45
N GLY A 340 -23.89 17.25 0.92
CA GLY A 340 -23.27 18.35 0.18
C GLY A 340 -22.77 18.01 -1.22
N GLN A 341 -23.08 16.82 -1.76
CA GLN A 341 -22.64 16.37 -3.08
C GLN A 341 -23.82 15.98 -3.97
N LYS A 342 -23.54 15.84 -5.27
CA LYS A 342 -24.46 15.23 -6.23
C LYS A 342 -24.22 13.73 -6.26
N SER A 343 -25.28 12.94 -6.17
CA SER A 343 -25.14 11.49 -6.15
C SER A 343 -26.30 10.78 -6.87
N PRO A 344 -26.02 9.80 -7.74
CA PRO A 344 -27.07 8.96 -8.29
C PRO A 344 -27.67 8.04 -7.22
N LEU A 345 -28.99 7.92 -7.21
CA LEU A 345 -29.77 7.04 -6.38
C LEU A 345 -30.46 6.03 -7.31
N PRO A 346 -30.01 4.76 -7.33
CA PRO A 346 -30.65 3.72 -8.13
C PRO A 346 -32.12 3.52 -7.72
N VAL A 347 -33.02 3.43 -8.71
CA VAL A 347 -34.45 3.26 -8.46
C VAL A 347 -35.08 2.27 -9.45
N GLU A 348 -36.04 1.51 -8.95
CA GLU A 348 -36.86 0.60 -9.73
C GLU A 348 -38.24 1.20 -9.99
N LEU A 349 -38.65 1.23 -11.26
CA LEU A 349 -40.02 1.52 -11.68
C LEU A 349 -40.32 0.99 -13.10
N PRO A 350 -41.60 0.75 -13.45
CA PRO A 350 -42.01 0.36 -14.80
C PRO A 350 -41.64 1.40 -15.87
N ASP A 351 -41.26 0.93 -17.07
CA ASP A 351 -40.82 1.80 -18.18
C ASP A 351 -41.85 2.88 -18.59
N PRO A 352 -43.18 2.63 -18.61
CA PRO A 352 -44.18 3.66 -18.88
C PRO A 352 -44.15 4.82 -17.87
N GLU A 353 -43.93 4.53 -16.58
CA GLU A 353 -43.84 5.53 -15.51
C GLU A 353 -42.51 6.29 -15.59
N TRP A 354 -41.41 5.59 -15.89
CA TRP A 354 -40.09 6.17 -16.09
C TRP A 354 -40.12 7.30 -17.11
N LYS A 355 -40.84 7.12 -18.25
CA LYS A 355 -40.98 8.13 -19.30
C LYS A 355 -41.45 9.49 -18.77
N TYR A 356 -42.37 9.51 -17.81
CA TYR A 356 -43.01 10.73 -17.33
C TYR A 356 -42.49 11.24 -15.98
N LEU A 357 -41.56 10.53 -15.35
CA LEU A 357 -41.05 10.87 -14.01
C LEU A 357 -40.48 12.29 -13.88
N GLN A 358 -39.94 12.86 -14.95
CA GLN A 358 -39.46 14.25 -14.99
C GLN A 358 -40.55 15.31 -14.77
N ARG A 359 -41.83 14.92 -14.84
CA ARG A 359 -42.97 15.79 -14.52
C ARG A 359 -43.25 15.87 -13.01
N ALA A 360 -42.66 14.98 -12.20
CA ALA A 360 -42.74 15.06 -10.74
C ALA A 360 -42.08 16.34 -10.23
N ARG A 361 -42.68 16.95 -9.20
CA ARG A 361 -42.38 18.32 -8.77
C ARG A 361 -42.04 18.37 -7.29
N LEU A 362 -41.34 19.44 -6.91
CA LEU A 362 -41.10 19.79 -5.51
C LEU A 362 -40.54 18.62 -4.70
N TRP A 363 -39.47 18.01 -5.21
CA TRP A 363 -38.79 16.91 -4.54
C TRP A 363 -38.23 17.38 -3.19
N THR A 364 -38.49 16.60 -2.13
CA THR A 364 -38.00 16.89 -0.79
C THR A 364 -37.52 15.62 -0.09
N LEU A 365 -36.43 15.76 0.68
CA LEU A 365 -35.98 14.77 1.65
C LEU A 365 -36.57 15.12 3.02
N GLN A 366 -37.21 14.14 3.66
CA GLN A 366 -37.87 14.31 4.95
C GLN A 366 -37.38 13.28 5.98
N SER A 367 -37.03 13.76 7.17
CA SER A 367 -36.74 12.93 8.36
C SER A 367 -37.37 13.58 9.59
N GLY A 368 -38.46 13.00 10.10
CA GLY A 368 -39.24 13.59 11.19
C GLY A 368 -39.72 15.01 10.86
N ALA A 369 -39.22 15.99 11.62
CA ALA A 369 -39.51 17.42 11.43
C ALA A 369 -38.58 18.12 10.42
N VAL A 370 -37.47 17.50 10.02
CA VAL A 370 -36.52 18.06 9.04
C VAL A 370 -37.05 17.80 7.64
N LYS A 371 -37.23 18.87 6.86
CA LYS A 371 -37.65 18.82 5.44
C LYS A 371 -36.75 19.75 4.63
N SER A 372 -36.09 19.23 3.61
CA SER A 372 -35.28 20.01 2.67
C SER A 372 -35.71 19.77 1.24
N ALA A 373 -35.85 20.85 0.47
CA ALA A 373 -36.00 20.75 -0.98
C ALA A 373 -34.70 20.26 -1.61
N VAL A 374 -34.81 19.36 -2.59
CA VAL A 374 -33.69 18.81 -3.34
C VAL A 374 -33.98 18.87 -4.82
N THR A 375 -32.96 19.16 -5.63
CA THR A 375 -33.08 19.06 -7.08
C THR A 375 -32.85 17.61 -7.47
N VAL A 376 -33.75 17.05 -8.27
CA VAL A 376 -33.67 15.67 -8.75
C VAL A 376 -33.62 15.68 -10.27
N LEU A 377 -32.61 15.00 -10.84
CA LEU A 377 -32.47 14.79 -12.27
C LEU A 377 -32.59 13.30 -12.59
N LYS A 378 -33.36 12.98 -13.63
CA LYS A 378 -33.53 11.61 -14.11
C LYS A 378 -32.33 11.19 -14.96
N LEU A 379 -31.64 10.11 -14.58
CA LEU A 379 -30.52 9.54 -15.33
C LEU A 379 -30.98 8.35 -16.18
N GLY A 380 -31.38 8.63 -17.42
CA GLY A 380 -32.01 7.66 -18.34
C GLY A 380 -31.27 6.33 -18.51
N ASN A 381 -29.95 6.37 -18.75
CA ASN A 381 -29.12 5.18 -18.99
C ASN A 381 -28.89 4.30 -17.76
N GLN A 382 -29.11 4.82 -16.54
CA GLN A 382 -28.71 4.16 -15.30
C GLN A 382 -29.90 3.74 -14.43
N LYS A 383 -31.15 3.98 -14.88
CA LYS A 383 -32.37 3.87 -14.05
C LYS A 383 -32.15 4.45 -12.63
N ALA A 384 -31.57 5.64 -12.58
CA ALA A 384 -31.21 6.31 -11.33
C ALA A 384 -31.69 7.77 -11.30
N LEU A 385 -31.87 8.29 -10.10
CA LEU A 385 -32.17 9.70 -9.83
C LEU A 385 -30.91 10.38 -9.28
N GLU A 386 -30.37 11.37 -9.97
CA GLU A 386 -29.32 12.22 -9.40
C GLU A 386 -29.95 13.19 -8.40
N LEU A 387 -29.59 13.04 -7.13
CA LEU A 387 -29.96 13.97 -6.07
C LEU A 387 -28.85 14.99 -5.92
N ASP A 388 -29.19 16.28 -6.05
CA ASP A 388 -28.25 17.37 -5.79
C ASP A 388 -28.41 17.89 -4.36
N LEU A 389 -27.47 17.49 -3.49
CA LEU A 389 -27.41 17.95 -2.11
C LEU A 389 -26.42 19.11 -1.91
N ALA A 390 -25.81 19.65 -2.97
CA ALA A 390 -24.78 20.69 -2.84
C ALA A 390 -25.30 21.98 -2.20
N LYS A 391 -26.61 22.24 -2.33
CA LYS A 391 -27.30 23.40 -1.71
C LYS A 391 -28.16 23.02 -0.50
N ALA A 392 -28.23 21.73 -0.15
CA ALA A 392 -29.07 21.23 0.92
C ALA A 392 -28.26 21.10 2.22
N ALA A 393 -28.57 21.92 3.22
CA ALA A 393 -27.98 21.82 4.55
C ALA A 393 -28.70 20.70 5.35
N LEU A 394 -28.41 19.45 5.00
CA LEU A 394 -29.00 18.26 5.62
C LEU A 394 -28.02 17.61 6.61
N PRO A 395 -28.41 17.35 7.87
CA PRO A 395 -27.61 16.55 8.78
C PRO A 395 -27.56 15.09 8.31
N ALA A 396 -26.57 14.34 8.79
CA ALA A 396 -26.50 12.90 8.54
C ALA A 396 -27.70 12.18 9.17
N GLY A 397 -28.21 11.15 8.49
CA GLY A 397 -29.34 10.34 8.95
C GLY A 397 -30.16 9.73 7.82
N ASP A 398 -31.30 9.15 8.20
CA ASP A 398 -32.19 8.43 7.29
C ASP A 398 -33.33 9.33 6.84
N TYR A 399 -33.54 9.43 5.53
CA TYR A 399 -34.53 10.30 4.91
C TYR A 399 -35.47 9.54 3.98
N ARG A 400 -36.72 9.98 3.92
CA ARG A 400 -37.68 9.58 2.89
C ARG A 400 -37.70 10.61 1.77
N LEU A 401 -37.60 10.15 0.53
CA LEU A 401 -37.75 10.99 -0.65
C LEU A 401 -39.24 11.12 -1.01
N THR A 402 -39.71 12.35 -1.16
CA THR A 402 -41.12 12.65 -1.46
C THR A 402 -41.21 13.71 -2.55
N ALA A 403 -42.30 13.68 -3.32
CA ALA A 403 -42.56 14.65 -4.38
C ALA A 403 -44.07 14.77 -4.63
N TYR A 404 -44.43 15.64 -5.58
CA TYR A 404 -45.80 15.83 -6.04
C TYR A 404 -45.96 15.33 -7.48
N TRP A 405 -47.02 14.55 -7.70
CA TRP A 405 -47.52 14.15 -9.01
C TRP A 405 -48.72 15.02 -9.32
N ASP A 406 -48.51 16.06 -10.13
CA ASP A 406 -49.37 17.24 -10.19
C ASP A 406 -49.58 17.86 -8.79
N TRP A 407 -50.75 17.67 -8.18
CA TRP A 407 -51.09 18.11 -6.83
C TRP A 407 -51.06 17.00 -5.78
N VAL A 408 -50.96 15.74 -6.20
CA VAL A 408 -51.04 14.58 -5.31
C VAL A 408 -49.65 14.28 -4.75
N PRO A 409 -49.42 14.35 -3.42
CA PRO A 409 -48.14 13.98 -2.84
C PRO A 409 -47.94 12.47 -2.95
N PHE A 410 -46.71 12.05 -3.24
CA PHE A 410 -46.29 10.66 -3.19
C PHE A 410 -44.93 10.52 -2.51
N ALA A 411 -44.70 9.33 -1.95
CA ALA A 411 -43.45 8.97 -1.30
C ALA A 411 -42.79 7.84 -2.08
N VAL A 412 -41.47 7.94 -2.23
CA VAL A 412 -40.65 6.87 -2.77
C VAL A 412 -40.47 5.80 -1.69
N SER A 413 -40.66 4.54 -2.05
CA SER A 413 -40.46 3.40 -1.17
C SER A 413 -38.98 3.18 -0.91
N GLY A 414 -38.58 3.12 0.37
CA GLY A 414 -37.19 2.97 0.81
C GLY A 414 -36.67 4.17 1.56
N LEU A 415 -35.42 4.10 2.00
CA LEU A 415 -34.72 5.17 2.72
C LEU A 415 -33.50 5.62 1.92
N VAL A 416 -33.18 6.89 2.06
CA VAL A 416 -31.92 7.49 1.59
C VAL A 416 -31.07 7.76 2.82
N HIS A 417 -29.89 7.15 2.89
CA HIS A 417 -28.97 7.31 4.01
C HIS A 417 -27.97 8.42 3.68
N VAL A 418 -28.08 9.56 4.35
CA VAL A 418 -27.17 10.69 4.16
C VAL A 418 -26.05 10.60 5.19
N LEU A 419 -24.80 10.55 4.73
CA LEU A 419 -23.61 10.43 5.58
C LEU A 419 -22.62 11.57 5.31
N PRO A 420 -21.79 11.97 6.28
CA PRO A 420 -20.71 12.91 6.04
C PRO A 420 -19.57 12.23 5.25
N LEU A 421 -18.75 13.05 4.59
CA LEU A 421 -17.46 12.61 4.05
C LEU A 421 -16.46 12.39 5.21
N SER A 422 -15.55 11.44 5.02
CA SER A 422 -14.54 11.07 6.04
C SER A 422 -13.31 11.96 5.87
N ASP A 423 -12.68 12.39 6.96
CA ASP A 423 -11.45 13.20 6.90
C ASP A 423 -10.17 12.35 6.80
N PHE A 424 -10.29 11.03 7.00
CA PHE A 424 -9.23 10.02 6.99
C PHE A 424 -8.03 10.30 7.91
N LYS A 425 -8.16 11.18 8.92
CA LYS A 425 -7.03 11.52 9.80
C LYS A 425 -6.51 10.35 10.65
N HIS A 426 -7.37 9.38 10.91
CA HIS A 426 -7.03 8.17 11.68
C HIS A 426 -6.86 6.94 10.79
N ALA A 427 -6.97 7.11 9.46
CA ALA A 427 -6.80 6.02 8.53
C ALA A 427 -5.32 5.63 8.46
N SER A 428 -5.03 4.34 8.52
CA SER A 428 -3.68 3.79 8.34
C SER A 428 -3.74 2.37 7.80
N LEU A 429 -2.63 1.89 7.26
CA LEU A 429 -2.46 0.46 7.03
C LEU A 429 -2.53 -0.30 8.36
N ILE A 430 -3.13 -1.49 8.34
CA ILE A 430 -3.00 -2.40 9.49
C ILE A 430 -1.55 -2.89 9.59
N ALA A 431 -1.12 -3.23 10.81
CA ALA A 431 0.27 -3.60 11.11
C ALA A 431 0.82 -4.72 10.20
N ALA A 432 0.05 -5.79 9.99
CA ALA A 432 0.44 -6.90 9.11
C ALA A 432 0.62 -6.46 7.65
N SER A 433 -0.23 -5.55 7.15
CA SER A 433 -0.11 -5.00 5.80
C SER A 433 1.11 -4.09 5.66
N GLN A 434 1.38 -3.25 6.65
CA GLN A 434 2.58 -2.40 6.68
C GLN A 434 3.86 -3.26 6.67
N ASP A 435 3.90 -4.35 7.42
CA ASP A 435 5.06 -5.24 7.49
C ASP A 435 5.30 -6.04 6.21
N SER A 436 4.23 -6.27 5.41
CA SER A 436 4.29 -6.99 4.14
C SER A 436 4.82 -6.16 2.97
N LEU A 437 4.74 -4.82 3.06
CA LEU A 437 5.15 -3.92 1.98
C LEU A 437 6.68 -3.81 1.88
N VAL A 438 7.26 -4.71 1.10
CA VAL A 438 8.71 -4.75 0.83
C VAL A 438 8.99 -4.27 -0.59
N ALA A 439 10.01 -3.43 -0.76
CA ALA A 439 10.45 -2.94 -2.06
C ALA A 439 10.72 -4.09 -3.04
N LYS A 440 10.41 -3.89 -4.33
CA LYS A 440 10.71 -4.82 -5.44
C LYS A 440 10.09 -6.22 -5.27
N SER A 441 9.01 -6.34 -4.50
CA SER A 441 8.32 -7.62 -4.25
C SER A 441 7.10 -7.84 -5.15
N GLY A 442 6.78 -6.88 -6.03
CA GLY A 442 5.64 -6.94 -6.95
C GLY A 442 4.32 -6.54 -6.29
N LYS A 443 3.23 -7.15 -6.71
CA LYS A 443 1.87 -6.78 -6.30
C LYS A 443 1.51 -7.36 -4.93
N ILE A 444 1.28 -6.48 -3.95
CA ILE A 444 0.97 -6.84 -2.57
C ILE A 444 -0.42 -6.30 -2.20
N PRO A 445 -1.37 -7.18 -1.80
CA PRO A 445 -2.63 -6.73 -1.23
C PRO A 445 -2.41 -6.22 0.20
N VAL A 446 -2.94 -5.04 0.49
CA VAL A 446 -2.86 -4.39 1.80
C VAL A 446 -4.23 -3.87 2.24
N THR A 447 -4.44 -3.84 3.54
CA THR A 447 -5.71 -3.39 4.14
C THR A 447 -5.49 -2.09 4.91
N LEU A 448 -6.33 -1.10 4.62
CA LEU A 448 -6.47 0.13 5.40
C LEU A 448 -7.57 -0.04 6.44
N SER A 449 -7.42 0.65 7.57
CA SER A 449 -8.43 0.76 8.62
C SER A 449 -8.44 2.15 9.25
N GLY A 450 -9.45 2.48 10.05
CA GLY A 450 -9.46 3.71 10.86
C GLY A 450 -10.18 4.92 10.24
N GLY A 451 -10.95 4.71 9.17
CA GLY A 451 -11.83 5.73 8.58
C GLY A 451 -12.99 5.09 7.82
N ASP A 452 -14.01 5.87 7.48
CA ASP A 452 -15.12 5.38 6.63
C ASP A 452 -14.78 5.55 5.15
N PHE A 453 -14.53 4.43 4.46
CA PHE A 453 -14.09 4.41 3.07
C PHE A 453 -15.24 4.35 2.06
N GLU A 454 -16.49 4.38 2.52
CA GLU A 454 -17.71 4.18 1.72
C GLU A 454 -17.80 5.01 0.43
N PHE A 455 -17.33 6.27 0.48
CA PHE A 455 -17.41 7.19 -0.67
C PHE A 455 -16.11 7.32 -1.45
N THR A 456 -15.18 6.37 -1.30
CA THR A 456 -13.92 6.37 -2.05
C THR A 456 -14.18 6.16 -3.54
N THR A 457 -13.64 7.05 -4.37
CA THR A 457 -13.77 6.99 -5.84
C THR A 457 -12.45 6.68 -6.51
N LYS A 458 -11.32 7.06 -5.89
CA LYS A 458 -9.99 6.89 -6.46
C LYS A 458 -8.95 6.75 -5.34
N VAL A 459 -8.00 5.84 -5.54
CA VAL A 459 -6.81 5.71 -4.69
C VAL A 459 -5.59 5.86 -5.58
N GLN A 460 -4.60 6.64 -5.13
CA GLN A 460 -3.33 6.78 -5.83
C GLN A 460 -2.17 6.66 -4.85
N VAL A 461 -1.04 6.10 -5.27
CA VAL A 461 0.19 6.08 -4.49
C VAL A 461 1.12 7.20 -4.96
N LYS A 462 1.75 7.89 -4.01
CA LYS A 462 2.78 8.91 -4.29
C LYS A 462 3.94 8.76 -3.31
N LYS A 463 5.17 8.84 -3.83
CA LYS A 463 6.38 8.92 -3.00
C LYS A 463 6.43 10.25 -2.26
N LEU A 464 6.67 10.21 -0.96
CA LEU A 464 6.85 11.42 -0.15
C LEU A 464 8.30 11.92 -0.31
N ASN A 465 8.51 13.22 -0.11
CA ASN A 465 9.82 13.89 -0.21
C ASN A 465 10.49 13.81 -1.60
N ASP A 466 9.70 13.57 -2.65
CA ASP A 466 10.12 13.62 -4.05
C ASP A 466 9.19 14.59 -4.82
N GLU A 467 9.72 15.75 -5.19
CA GLU A 467 8.97 16.80 -5.89
C GLU A 467 8.53 16.39 -7.30
N PHE A 468 9.25 15.44 -7.92
CA PHE A 468 8.97 14.96 -9.27
C PHE A 468 8.12 13.68 -9.28
N ALA A 469 7.80 13.12 -8.11
CA ALA A 469 6.97 11.93 -8.01
C ALA A 469 5.55 12.19 -8.52
N THR A 470 5.12 11.37 -9.48
CA THR A 470 3.75 11.39 -10.02
C THR A 470 2.87 10.41 -9.25
N ALA A 471 1.62 10.81 -8.98
CA ALA A 471 0.67 9.95 -8.28
C ALA A 471 0.13 8.86 -9.21
N GLN A 472 0.39 7.60 -8.89
CA GLN A 472 0.00 6.45 -9.72
C GLN A 472 -1.32 5.85 -9.22
N PRO A 473 -2.30 5.54 -10.08
CA PRO A 473 -3.56 4.94 -9.65
C PRO A 473 -3.34 3.54 -9.10
N VAL A 474 -4.06 3.22 -8.02
CA VAL A 474 -3.99 1.91 -7.36
C VAL A 474 -5.39 1.32 -7.28
N PRO A 475 -5.59 0.05 -7.67
CA PRO A 475 -6.89 -0.59 -7.53
C PRO A 475 -7.24 -0.80 -6.05
N PHE A 476 -8.51 -0.63 -5.73
CA PHE A 476 -9.05 -0.82 -4.39
C PHE A 476 -10.36 -1.62 -4.43
N VAL A 477 -10.67 -2.26 -3.31
CA VAL A 477 -11.91 -3.01 -3.09
C VAL A 477 -12.49 -2.61 -1.75
N LEU A 478 -13.79 -2.38 -1.76
CA LEU A 478 -14.60 -2.10 -0.57
C LEU A 478 -15.35 -3.39 -0.18
N PRO A 479 -15.19 -3.94 1.03
CA PRO A 479 -15.78 -5.22 1.43
C PRO A 479 -17.30 -5.30 1.25
N LYS A 480 -18.02 -4.19 1.45
CA LYS A 480 -19.48 -4.15 1.29
C LYS A 480 -19.92 -3.79 -0.14
N GLY A 481 -19.01 -3.33 -0.99
CA GLY A 481 -19.32 -2.67 -2.26
C GLY A 481 -19.41 -1.15 -2.11
N LEU A 482 -19.68 -0.47 -3.22
CA LEU A 482 -19.81 0.98 -3.27
C LEU A 482 -21.23 1.38 -2.84
N ARG A 483 -21.35 2.33 -1.91
CA ARG A 483 -22.65 2.91 -1.48
C ARG A 483 -23.56 1.93 -0.71
N GLU A 484 -23.01 0.85 -0.15
CA GLU A 484 -23.74 -0.20 0.59
C GLU A 484 -23.63 -0.04 2.13
N GLY A 485 -23.11 1.10 2.60
CA GLY A 485 -23.07 1.54 3.99
C GLY A 485 -21.67 1.71 4.56
N PRO A 486 -21.55 2.33 5.76
CA PRO A 486 -20.27 2.63 6.38
C PRO A 486 -19.36 1.42 6.47
N GLN A 487 -18.10 1.60 6.10
CA GLN A 487 -17.10 0.54 6.12
C GLN A 487 -15.74 1.07 6.54
N ASP A 488 -15.24 0.49 7.63
CA ASP A 488 -14.03 0.89 8.32
C ASP A 488 -12.76 0.27 7.71
N ARG A 489 -12.90 -0.46 6.60
CA ARG A 489 -11.84 -1.19 5.92
C ARG A 489 -11.90 -1.01 4.41
N MET A 490 -10.73 -0.94 3.79
CA MET A 490 -10.55 -0.93 2.34
C MET A 490 -9.29 -1.72 1.99
N ASP A 491 -9.41 -2.61 1.02
CA ASP A 491 -8.27 -3.36 0.49
C ASP A 491 -7.73 -2.65 -0.75
N VAL A 492 -6.40 -2.57 -0.86
CA VAL A 492 -5.68 -1.91 -1.95
C VAL A 492 -4.58 -2.84 -2.41
N GLN A 493 -4.33 -2.94 -3.72
CA GLN A 493 -3.19 -3.73 -4.23
C GLN A 493 -2.08 -2.79 -4.70
N ILE A 494 -1.01 -2.69 -3.92
CA ILE A 494 0.14 -1.84 -4.23
C ILE A 494 1.17 -2.66 -5.01
N ASP A 495 1.56 -2.18 -6.19
CA ASP A 495 2.68 -2.78 -6.93
C ASP A 495 3.99 -2.15 -6.48
N THR A 496 4.81 -2.94 -5.80
CA THR A 496 6.12 -2.55 -5.26
C THR A 496 7.28 -2.88 -6.21
N GLY A 497 7.02 -3.47 -7.39
CA GLY A 497 8.06 -3.92 -8.32
C GLY A 497 9.10 -2.86 -8.67
N ASP A 498 8.65 -1.62 -8.90
CA ASP A 498 9.49 -0.47 -9.24
C ASP A 498 9.60 0.56 -8.09
N LEU A 499 9.13 0.21 -6.89
CA LEU A 499 9.17 1.11 -5.73
C LEU A 499 10.44 0.88 -4.90
N ASP A 500 11.13 1.97 -4.60
CA ASP A 500 12.25 1.98 -3.66
C ASP A 500 11.77 2.03 -2.21
N PRO A 501 12.61 1.59 -1.25
CA PRO A 501 12.33 1.80 0.16
C PRO A 501 12.17 3.28 0.50
N GLY A 502 11.21 3.61 1.38
CA GLY A 502 10.98 5.00 1.79
C GLY A 502 9.55 5.27 2.26
N GLU A 503 9.25 6.55 2.41
CA GLU A 503 7.94 7.05 2.85
C GLU A 503 7.05 7.36 1.65
N TYR A 504 5.80 6.93 1.73
CA TYR A 504 4.80 7.04 0.67
C TYR A 504 3.45 7.46 1.28
N ALA A 505 2.57 8.00 0.44
CA ALA A 505 1.19 8.28 0.82
C ALA A 505 0.21 7.68 -0.18
N LEU A 506 -0.87 7.11 0.34
CA LEU A 506 -2.08 6.82 -0.43
C LEU A 506 -2.93 8.09 -0.46
N LEU A 507 -3.09 8.68 -1.63
CA LEU A 507 -4.00 9.79 -1.90
C LEU A 507 -5.37 9.21 -2.21
N ILE A 508 -6.25 9.23 -1.22
CA ILE A 508 -7.61 8.72 -1.29
C ILE A 508 -8.54 9.88 -1.63
N ALA A 509 -9.18 9.83 -2.80
CA ALA A 509 -10.19 10.81 -3.18
C ALA A 509 -11.60 10.24 -2.97
N GLN A 510 -12.49 11.07 -2.44
CA GLN A 510 -13.90 10.74 -2.29
C GLN A 510 -14.74 11.33 -3.43
N GLN A 511 -16.07 11.34 -3.30
CA GLN A 511 -16.97 11.94 -4.31
C GLN A 511 -16.77 13.45 -4.49
N ASP A 512 -16.17 14.15 -3.53
CA ASP A 512 -15.82 15.56 -3.66
C ASP A 512 -14.55 15.80 -4.51
N GLY A 513 -13.87 14.74 -4.93
CA GLY A 513 -12.66 14.78 -5.74
C GLY A 513 -11.42 15.27 -5.00
N LYS A 514 -11.50 15.53 -3.69
CA LYS A 514 -10.34 16.02 -2.91
C LYS A 514 -9.46 14.85 -2.47
N PRO A 515 -8.14 14.91 -2.67
CA PRO A 515 -7.24 13.87 -2.19
C PRO A 515 -6.94 14.04 -0.70
N HIS A 516 -7.08 12.95 0.06
CA HIS A 516 -6.69 12.85 1.46
C HIS A 516 -5.49 11.90 1.59
N PRO A 517 -4.35 12.35 2.13
CA PRO A 517 -3.17 11.51 2.29
C PRO A 517 -3.31 10.55 3.47
N VAL A 518 -2.92 9.29 3.25
CA VAL A 518 -2.70 8.27 4.28
C VAL A 518 -1.27 7.74 4.14
N ASP A 519 -0.43 8.07 5.12
CA ASP A 519 1.00 7.78 5.06
C ASP A 519 1.29 6.31 5.37
N PHE A 520 2.30 5.76 4.69
CA PHE A 520 2.81 4.43 4.90
C PHE A 520 4.27 4.33 4.45
N LYS A 521 4.91 3.19 4.74
CA LYS A 521 6.31 2.94 4.34
C LYS A 521 6.44 1.75 3.40
N ILE A 522 7.32 1.85 2.42
CA ILE A 522 7.86 0.70 1.70
C ILE A 522 9.15 0.29 2.43
N LEU A 523 9.14 -0.92 2.97
CA LEU A 523 10.24 -1.48 3.73
C LEU A 523 11.31 -2.03 2.78
N PRO A 524 12.59 -1.95 3.16
CA PRO A 524 13.64 -2.60 2.39
C PRO A 524 13.66 -4.13 2.67
N ASN A 525 14.29 -4.95 1.81
CA ASN A 525 14.30 -6.43 1.98
C ASN A 525 14.75 -6.86 3.39
N PRO A 526 14.23 -7.94 4.00
CA PRO A 526 14.67 -8.34 5.33
C PRO A 526 16.18 -8.66 5.35
N PRO A 527 16.88 -8.40 6.48
CA PRO A 527 18.28 -8.76 6.66
C PRO A 527 18.47 -10.27 6.64
N LYS A 528 19.65 -10.69 6.20
CA LYS A 528 20.04 -12.09 6.09
C LYS A 528 21.22 -12.38 7.01
N ILE A 529 21.16 -13.48 7.76
CA ILE A 529 22.26 -13.95 8.61
C ILE A 529 22.73 -15.29 8.05
N ASP A 530 23.95 -15.32 7.52
CA ASP A 530 24.49 -16.46 6.78
C ASP A 530 25.17 -17.51 7.67
N ASN A 531 25.64 -17.11 8.86
CA ASN A 531 26.42 -17.99 9.74
C ASN A 531 25.62 -18.53 10.94
N LEU A 532 24.34 -18.79 10.73
CA LEU A 532 23.51 -19.55 11.66
C LEU A 532 23.66 -21.08 11.40
N PRO A 533 23.54 -21.95 12.43
CA PRO A 533 23.30 -21.61 13.84
C PRO A 533 24.57 -21.16 14.58
N ILE A 534 24.38 -20.34 15.60
CA ILE A 534 25.44 -19.94 16.54
C ILE A 534 25.59 -21.05 17.59
N LEU A 535 26.82 -21.47 17.87
CA LEU A 535 27.10 -22.56 18.80
C LEU A 535 27.53 -22.02 20.17
N ALA A 536 26.63 -22.04 21.15
CA ALA A 536 26.87 -21.55 22.51
C ALA A 536 27.19 -22.69 23.48
N ASN A 537 28.38 -22.62 24.09
CA ASN A 537 28.90 -23.64 25.00
C ASN A 537 28.32 -23.49 26.41
N GLN A 538 27.97 -24.60 27.02
CA GLN A 538 27.52 -24.67 28.41
C GLN A 538 28.66 -24.27 29.38
N GLY A 539 28.30 -23.63 30.50
CA GLY A 539 29.26 -23.26 31.55
C GLY A 539 30.13 -22.03 31.24
N VAL A 540 30.01 -21.43 30.05
CA VAL A 540 30.67 -20.16 29.72
C VAL A 540 29.70 -19.01 29.92
N ALA A 541 30.02 -18.12 30.87
CA ALA A 541 29.11 -17.05 31.28
C ALA A 541 28.80 -16.04 30.16
N ILE A 542 29.82 -15.64 29.39
CA ILE A 542 29.71 -14.65 28.31
C ILE A 542 30.49 -15.17 27.11
N GLN A 543 29.85 -15.21 25.95
CA GLN A 543 30.44 -15.70 24.69
C GLN A 543 30.27 -14.63 23.60
N HIS A 544 31.32 -14.39 22.83
CA HIS A 544 31.34 -13.38 21.78
C HIS A 544 31.40 -14.03 20.40
N TYR A 545 30.56 -13.56 19.50
CA TYR A 545 30.44 -14.02 18.12
C TYR A 545 30.42 -12.82 17.16
N VAL A 546 30.71 -13.09 15.90
CA VAL A 546 30.50 -12.14 14.80
C VAL A 546 29.43 -12.73 13.89
N LEU A 547 28.29 -12.06 13.79
CA LEU A 547 27.26 -12.34 12.79
C LEU A 547 27.76 -11.89 11.43
N LYS A 548 27.47 -12.68 10.39
CA LYS A 548 27.80 -12.38 9.00
C LYS A 548 26.56 -12.47 8.13
N GLY A 549 26.43 -11.58 7.17
CA GLY A 549 25.34 -11.62 6.19
C GLY A 549 25.11 -10.27 5.53
N GLU A 550 23.85 -9.89 5.38
CA GLU A 550 23.44 -8.68 4.66
C GLU A 550 22.51 -7.83 5.54
N ARG A 551 22.78 -6.52 5.57
CA ARG A 551 21.93 -5.49 6.20
C ARG A 551 21.68 -5.73 7.69
N LEU A 552 22.70 -6.28 8.35
CA LEU A 552 22.67 -6.56 9.79
C LEU A 552 22.55 -5.29 10.64
N ASP A 553 22.79 -4.11 10.07
CA ASP A 553 22.60 -2.80 10.69
C ASP A 553 21.13 -2.45 10.95
N GLU A 554 20.18 -3.06 10.22
CA GLU A 554 18.74 -2.83 10.41
C GLU A 554 18.15 -3.53 11.63
N LEU A 555 18.89 -4.49 12.17
CA LEU A 555 18.53 -5.18 13.41
C LEU A 555 18.63 -4.21 14.59
N THR A 556 17.52 -4.01 15.30
CA THR A 556 17.50 -3.17 16.50
C THR A 556 17.74 -3.98 17.77
N ARG A 557 17.26 -5.23 17.80
CA ARG A 557 17.38 -6.12 18.95
C ARG A 557 17.24 -7.59 18.54
N LEU A 558 17.93 -8.49 19.22
CA LEU A 558 17.66 -9.93 19.19
C LEU A 558 17.09 -10.40 20.54
N ALA A 559 16.22 -11.40 20.52
CA ALA A 559 15.67 -12.03 21.71
C ALA A 559 15.59 -13.55 21.57
N ALA A 560 15.82 -14.26 22.67
CA ALA A 560 15.65 -15.70 22.79
C ALA A 560 15.17 -16.05 24.20
N SER A 561 14.44 -17.16 24.35
CA SER A 561 13.72 -17.52 25.58
C SER A 561 14.64 -17.74 26.78
N ASN A 562 15.82 -18.34 26.56
CA ASN A 562 16.78 -18.74 27.63
C ASN A 562 18.19 -18.16 27.44
N ALA A 563 18.33 -17.13 26.62
CA ALA A 563 19.59 -16.44 26.39
C ALA A 563 19.36 -14.92 26.38
N VAL A 564 20.37 -14.17 26.83
CA VAL A 564 20.49 -12.74 26.60
C VAL A 564 21.40 -12.57 25.38
N LEU A 565 20.90 -11.82 24.39
CA LEU A 565 21.57 -11.54 23.13
C LEU A 565 21.79 -10.03 23.03
N GLU A 566 23.05 -9.60 23.10
CA GLU A 566 23.42 -8.19 22.98
C GLU A 566 24.10 -7.94 21.64
N LEU A 567 23.45 -7.13 20.80
CA LEU A 567 24.01 -6.71 19.51
C LEU A 567 24.99 -5.55 19.72
N GLY A 568 26.20 -5.70 19.22
CA GLY A 568 27.17 -4.62 19.09
C GLY A 568 26.88 -3.69 17.91
N ALA A 569 27.83 -2.80 17.62
CA ALA A 569 27.77 -1.98 16.41
C ALA A 569 27.93 -2.84 15.15
N ALA A 570 27.19 -2.50 14.09
CA ALA A 570 27.40 -3.09 12.77
C ALA A 570 28.68 -2.53 12.14
N ALA A 571 29.38 -3.36 11.36
CA ALA A 571 30.45 -2.90 10.48
C ALA A 571 29.88 -1.92 9.44
N GLY A 572 30.71 -0.99 8.93
CA GLY A 572 30.24 0.13 8.09
C GLY A 572 29.51 -0.26 6.80
N ASN A 573 29.63 -1.51 6.33
CA ASN A 573 28.90 -2.04 5.18
C ASN A 573 27.66 -2.88 5.56
N GLY A 574 27.31 -2.97 6.86
CA GLY A 574 26.19 -3.78 7.35
C GLY A 574 26.36 -5.29 7.21
N GLY A 575 27.55 -5.77 6.81
CA GLY A 575 27.78 -7.18 6.50
C GLY A 575 28.24 -8.03 7.68
N GLU A 576 28.80 -7.39 8.71
CA GLU A 576 29.24 -8.05 9.94
C GLU A 576 28.76 -7.30 11.16
N ARG A 577 28.45 -8.03 12.25
CA ARG A 577 28.01 -7.41 13.50
C ARG A 577 28.37 -8.27 14.71
N ASN A 578 28.94 -7.65 15.75
CA ASN A 578 29.26 -8.36 16.98
C ASN A 578 27.98 -8.77 17.73
N LEU A 579 28.00 -9.97 18.30
CA LEU A 579 26.95 -10.50 19.16
C LEU A 579 27.57 -11.07 20.43
N THR A 580 27.06 -10.64 21.58
CA THR A 580 27.37 -11.26 22.87
C THR A 580 26.19 -12.14 23.28
N VAL A 581 26.49 -13.38 23.66
CA VAL A 581 25.53 -14.38 24.11
C VAL A 581 25.82 -14.74 25.57
N GLN A 582 24.79 -14.62 26.41
CA GLN A 582 24.80 -15.08 27.79
C GLN A 582 23.64 -16.04 28.02
N LEU A 583 23.95 -17.28 28.41
CA LEU A 583 22.94 -18.30 28.70
C LEU A 583 22.37 -18.06 30.11
N LYS A 584 21.04 -18.00 30.25
CA LYS A 584 20.37 -17.73 31.54
C LYS A 584 20.28 -18.97 32.43
N SER A 585 20.36 -20.15 31.85
CA SER A 585 20.15 -21.44 32.52
C SER A 585 21.09 -22.49 31.99
N ASN A 586 21.28 -23.56 32.77
CA ASN A 586 22.07 -24.70 32.36
C ASN A 586 21.28 -25.59 31.37
N LEU A 587 21.22 -25.14 30.11
CA LEU A 587 20.47 -25.81 29.04
C LEU A 587 21.12 -27.15 28.65
N GLN A 588 20.31 -28.10 28.22
CA GLN A 588 20.79 -29.41 27.78
C GLN A 588 21.59 -29.28 26.48
N PRO A 589 22.76 -29.93 26.37
CA PRO A 589 23.50 -30.02 25.12
C PRO A 589 22.62 -30.58 23.99
N GLY A 590 22.73 -29.99 22.80
CA GLY A 590 21.92 -30.33 21.62
C GLY A 590 20.60 -29.56 21.51
N ALA A 591 20.20 -28.80 22.53
CA ALA A 591 19.02 -27.94 22.44
C ALA A 591 19.20 -26.83 21.41
N SER A 592 18.15 -26.56 20.62
CA SER A 592 18.08 -25.45 19.68
C SER A 592 17.08 -24.41 20.16
N LEU A 593 17.45 -23.14 20.06
CA LEU A 593 16.63 -22.00 20.46
C LEU A 593 16.33 -21.14 19.23
N ALA A 594 15.05 -20.79 19.06
CA ALA A 594 14.65 -19.77 18.09
C ALA A 594 15.10 -18.38 18.55
N VAL A 595 15.54 -17.57 17.59
CA VAL A 595 15.91 -16.17 17.82
C VAL A 595 14.91 -15.27 17.10
N GLN A 596 14.32 -14.34 17.85
CA GLN A 596 13.47 -13.28 17.31
C GLN A 596 14.31 -12.03 17.07
N ALA A 597 14.22 -11.49 15.86
CA ALA A 597 14.95 -10.33 15.41
C ALA A 597 14.00 -9.16 15.18
N PHE A 598 14.17 -8.10 15.97
CA PHE A 598 13.38 -6.87 15.89
C PHE A 598 14.08 -5.88 14.96
N MET A 599 13.30 -5.18 14.15
CA MET A 599 13.80 -4.28 13.11
C MET A 599 13.10 -2.94 13.19
N LYS A 600 13.76 -1.91 12.67
CA LYS A 600 13.15 -0.59 12.57
C LYS A 600 11.95 -0.65 11.61
N ASP A 601 10.89 0.10 11.92
CA ASP A 601 9.70 0.26 11.08
C ASP A 601 8.91 -1.04 10.80
N ARG A 602 9.14 -2.11 11.57
CA ARG A 602 8.34 -3.35 11.56
C ARG A 602 7.69 -3.63 12.90
N SER A 603 6.46 -4.11 12.85
CA SER A 603 5.70 -4.47 14.05
C SER A 603 5.97 -5.89 14.53
N GLU A 604 6.10 -6.84 13.61
CA GLU A 604 6.40 -8.25 13.90
C GLU A 604 7.90 -8.55 13.75
N PRO A 605 8.51 -9.25 14.73
CA PRO A 605 9.90 -9.66 14.63
C PRO A 605 10.08 -10.79 13.61
N LEU A 606 11.22 -10.81 12.93
CA LEU A 606 11.64 -11.96 12.12
C LEU A 606 12.00 -13.12 13.03
N SER A 607 11.52 -14.32 12.71
CA SER A 607 11.83 -15.54 13.47
C SER A 607 12.87 -16.37 12.72
N PHE A 608 14.01 -16.61 13.37
CA PHE A 608 15.03 -17.54 12.91
C PHE A 608 14.94 -18.83 13.74
N PRO A 609 14.30 -19.90 13.22
CA PRO A 609 14.26 -21.17 13.92
C PRO A 609 15.68 -21.73 14.03
N ASP A 610 15.97 -22.39 15.15
CA ASP A 610 17.24 -23.07 15.41
C ASP A 610 18.50 -22.18 15.31
N ALA A 611 18.36 -20.86 15.42
CA ALA A 611 19.45 -19.92 15.22
C ALA A 611 20.54 -19.98 16.31
N LEU A 612 20.23 -20.49 17.50
CA LEU A 612 21.18 -20.67 18.60
C LEU A 612 21.13 -22.12 19.07
N GLN A 613 22.23 -22.84 18.91
CA GLN A 613 22.36 -24.23 19.34
C GLN A 613 23.28 -24.32 20.55
N ILE A 614 22.84 -25.08 21.56
CA ILE A 614 23.60 -25.29 22.79
C ILE A 614 24.53 -26.47 22.61
N THR A 615 25.83 -26.23 22.79
CA THR A 615 26.88 -27.26 22.85
C THR A 615 27.24 -27.58 24.29
N GLY A 616 27.88 -28.74 24.50
CA GLY A 616 28.40 -29.12 25.82
C GLY A 616 29.47 -28.14 26.34
N PRO A 617 29.92 -28.33 27.59
CA PRO A 617 30.99 -27.52 28.15
C PRO A 617 32.30 -27.70 27.38
N LEU A 618 33.11 -26.64 27.34
CA LEU A 618 34.42 -26.68 26.68
C LEU A 618 35.32 -27.77 27.31
N PRO A 619 36.15 -28.44 26.50
CA PRO A 619 37.12 -29.40 27.02
C PRO A 619 38.14 -28.69 27.91
N LEU A 620 38.65 -29.39 28.92
CA LEU A 620 39.62 -28.86 29.87
C LEU A 620 40.70 -29.91 30.15
N ILE A 621 41.96 -29.49 30.13
CA ILE A 621 43.08 -30.25 30.72
C ILE A 621 43.25 -29.72 32.14
N ALA A 622 42.94 -30.56 33.14
CA ALA A 622 42.97 -30.18 34.54
C ALA A 622 44.39 -30.28 35.13
N SER A 623 45.12 -31.34 34.75
CA SER A 623 46.50 -31.59 35.19
C SER A 623 47.23 -32.49 34.21
N SER A 624 48.57 -32.46 34.28
CA SER A 624 49.43 -33.42 33.59
C SER A 624 50.44 -34.02 34.56
N LYS A 625 50.80 -35.28 34.32
CA LYS A 625 51.87 -35.99 35.02
C LYS A 625 52.82 -36.58 33.98
N LEU A 626 54.02 -36.01 33.90
CA LEU A 626 55.08 -36.49 33.01
C LEU A 626 55.89 -37.60 33.67
N SER A 627 56.29 -38.60 32.89
CA SER A 627 57.29 -39.58 33.29
C SER A 627 58.62 -39.26 32.61
N LEU A 628 59.65 -39.03 33.43
CA LEU A 628 61.01 -38.76 32.94
C LEU A 628 61.73 -40.05 32.53
N PRO A 629 62.63 -39.99 31.55
CA PRO A 629 63.48 -41.13 31.19
C PRO A 629 64.32 -41.61 32.38
N VAL A 630 64.50 -42.93 32.51
CA VAL A 630 65.38 -43.52 33.53
C VAL A 630 66.85 -43.46 33.10
N GLY A 631 67.77 -43.36 34.06
CA GLY A 631 69.21 -43.38 33.78
C GLY A 631 69.80 -42.08 33.21
N MET A 632 69.10 -40.96 33.31
CA MET A 632 69.65 -39.66 32.90
C MET A 632 70.86 -39.27 33.77
N ALA A 633 71.95 -38.88 33.11
CA ALA A 633 73.16 -38.46 33.80
C ALA A 633 73.02 -37.09 34.47
N ILE A 634 72.08 -36.25 34.03
CA ILE A 634 71.90 -34.85 34.49
C ILE A 634 70.45 -34.67 34.93
N ALA A 635 70.25 -34.02 36.07
CA ALA A 635 68.93 -33.70 36.59
C ALA A 635 68.21 -32.63 35.74
N THR A 636 66.93 -32.88 35.44
CA THR A 636 66.00 -31.89 34.88
C THR A 636 65.39 -31.03 35.98
N ARG A 637 64.94 -29.82 35.64
CA ARG A 637 64.13 -28.98 36.54
C ARG A 637 62.65 -29.38 36.47
N PRO A 638 61.82 -28.92 37.42
CA PRO A 638 60.37 -29.04 37.31
C PRO A 638 59.91 -28.49 35.95
N SER A 639 58.95 -29.18 35.31
CA SER A 639 58.40 -28.85 33.98
C SER A 639 59.37 -28.94 32.79
N GLU A 640 60.62 -29.36 32.95
CA GLU A 640 61.53 -29.63 31.83
C GLU A 640 61.44 -31.09 31.36
N PHE A 641 61.59 -31.28 30.05
CA PHE A 641 61.69 -32.60 29.42
C PHE A 641 62.87 -32.65 28.43
N PRO A 642 63.70 -33.70 28.45
CA PRO A 642 64.85 -33.78 27.56
C PRO A 642 64.43 -33.98 26.09
N ALA A 643 65.02 -33.19 25.20
CA ALA A 643 64.83 -33.33 23.75
C ALA A 643 65.40 -34.67 23.25
N GLY A 644 64.74 -35.27 22.24
CA GLY A 644 65.19 -36.53 21.63
C GLY A 644 64.77 -37.79 22.37
N TYR A 645 63.90 -37.66 23.38
CA TYR A 645 63.26 -38.78 24.07
C TYR A 645 61.75 -38.81 23.80
N ASN A 646 61.14 -39.98 23.98
CA ASN A 646 59.68 -40.11 23.96
C ASN A 646 59.10 -39.56 25.26
N LEU A 647 58.37 -38.44 25.14
CA LEU A 647 57.60 -37.86 26.22
C LEU A 647 56.40 -38.74 26.52
N THR A 648 56.29 -39.18 27.76
CA THR A 648 55.11 -39.92 28.24
C THR A 648 54.41 -39.10 29.31
N ALA A 649 53.10 -38.89 29.13
CA ALA A 649 52.29 -38.06 30.01
C ALA A 649 50.94 -38.72 30.29
N MET A 650 50.49 -38.62 31.53
CA MET A 650 49.08 -38.77 31.87
C MET A 650 48.44 -37.38 31.91
N LEU A 651 47.35 -37.18 31.18
CA LEU A 651 46.57 -35.95 31.20
C LEU A 651 45.23 -36.24 31.86
N ASP A 652 44.94 -35.54 32.96
CA ASP A 652 43.59 -35.54 33.53
C ASP A 652 42.77 -34.50 32.77
N VAL A 653 41.70 -34.95 32.13
CA VAL A 653 40.90 -34.16 31.20
C VAL A 653 39.44 -34.18 31.59
N LYS A 654 38.68 -33.17 31.18
CA LYS A 654 37.23 -33.09 31.36
C LYS A 654 36.55 -32.68 30.07
N ASN A 655 35.29 -33.09 29.91
CA ASN A 655 34.42 -32.71 28.79
C ASN A 655 35.00 -33.08 27.41
N ILE A 656 35.70 -34.21 27.32
CA ILE A 656 36.24 -34.70 26.05
C ILE A 656 35.20 -35.58 25.33
N ALA A 657 35.18 -35.49 24.00
CA ALA A 657 34.38 -36.36 23.14
C ALA A 657 35.25 -37.47 22.56
N ARG A 658 34.61 -38.55 22.07
CA ARG A 658 35.36 -39.64 21.40
C ARG A 658 36.08 -39.19 20.12
N SER A 659 35.56 -38.17 19.46
CA SER A 659 36.14 -37.57 18.26
C SER A 659 37.10 -36.41 18.56
N SER A 660 37.44 -36.18 19.83
CA SER A 660 38.35 -35.10 20.21
C SER A 660 39.75 -35.36 19.69
N THR A 661 40.44 -34.28 19.33
CA THR A 661 41.83 -34.32 18.89
C THR A 661 42.70 -33.55 19.88
N LEU A 662 43.88 -34.07 20.20
CA LEU A 662 44.87 -33.37 21.01
C LEU A 662 45.86 -32.67 20.07
N GLN A 663 45.88 -31.35 20.11
CA GLN A 663 46.81 -30.52 19.36
C GLN A 663 48.01 -30.20 20.26
N LEU A 664 49.21 -30.58 19.81
CA LEU A 664 50.47 -30.32 20.47
C LEU A 664 51.30 -29.33 19.65
N ALA A 665 51.65 -28.20 20.24
CA ALA A 665 52.45 -27.17 19.56
C ALA A 665 53.38 -26.44 20.53
N CYS A 666 54.46 -25.86 20.00
CA CYS A 666 55.29 -24.93 20.77
C CYS A 666 54.59 -23.57 20.85
N ALA A 667 54.57 -22.95 22.02
CA ALA A 667 53.89 -21.66 22.27
C ALA A 667 54.26 -20.55 21.26
N ASP A 668 55.53 -20.49 20.85
CA ASP A 668 56.09 -19.41 20.02
C ASP A 668 56.41 -19.82 18.58
N ALA A 669 56.02 -21.03 18.15
CA ALA A 669 56.38 -21.53 16.83
C ALA A 669 55.28 -21.31 15.78
N ALA A 670 55.63 -20.76 14.62
CA ALA A 670 54.76 -20.67 13.45
C ALA A 670 54.55 -22.03 12.73
N SER A 671 55.26 -23.07 13.16
CA SER A 671 55.16 -24.41 12.57
C SER A 671 53.88 -25.13 13.00
N PRO A 672 53.26 -25.92 12.10
CA PRO A 672 52.05 -26.66 12.42
C PRO A 672 52.34 -27.64 13.57
N GLY A 673 51.54 -27.55 14.63
CA GLY A 673 51.54 -28.52 15.71
C GLY A 673 51.14 -29.92 15.23
N ALA A 674 51.40 -30.94 16.05
CA ALA A 674 50.90 -32.28 15.81
C ALA A 674 49.44 -32.37 16.26
N ALA A 675 48.54 -32.84 15.39
CA ALA A 675 47.16 -33.16 15.75
C ALA A 675 47.02 -34.67 15.92
N LEU A 676 46.76 -35.12 17.16
CA LEU A 676 46.69 -36.53 17.53
C LEU A 676 45.23 -36.92 17.76
N HIS A 677 44.78 -38.05 17.21
CA HIS A 677 43.42 -38.54 17.44
C HIS A 677 43.39 -39.56 18.57
N ILE A 678 42.32 -39.55 19.37
CA ILE A 678 42.17 -40.51 20.48
C ILE A 678 42.08 -41.93 19.91
N GLY A 679 42.94 -42.82 20.40
CA GLY A 679 43.08 -44.21 19.96
C GLY A 679 44.13 -44.43 18.86
N GLU A 680 44.72 -43.36 18.33
CA GLU A 680 45.73 -43.44 17.28
C GLU A 680 47.12 -43.76 17.83
N GLN A 681 47.85 -44.64 17.14
CA GLN A 681 49.22 -45.00 17.45
C GLN A 681 50.04 -45.04 16.16
N THR A 682 51.09 -44.24 16.11
CA THR A 682 52.05 -44.14 15.02
C THR A 682 53.48 -44.36 15.55
N SER A 683 54.48 -44.26 14.68
CA SER A 683 55.89 -44.27 15.10
C SER A 683 56.29 -43.01 15.87
N ALA A 684 55.59 -41.89 15.69
CA ALA A 684 55.92 -40.61 16.30
C ALA A 684 55.11 -40.30 17.56
N TYR A 685 53.94 -40.94 17.73
CA TYR A 685 53.11 -40.71 18.91
C TYR A 685 52.10 -41.84 19.16
N SER A 686 51.55 -41.89 20.38
CA SER A 686 50.41 -42.71 20.75
C SER A 686 49.52 -41.91 21.70
N LEU A 687 48.23 -41.84 21.40
CA LEU A 687 47.23 -41.20 22.26
C LEU A 687 46.14 -42.20 22.61
N GLN A 688 46.08 -42.61 23.88
CA GLN A 688 45.11 -43.60 24.34
C GLN A 688 44.23 -43.01 25.43
N GLN A 689 42.93 -43.29 25.37
CA GLN A 689 42.02 -42.96 26.46
C GLN A 689 41.98 -44.12 27.45
N LEU A 690 42.47 -43.90 28.67
CA LEU A 690 42.50 -44.93 29.71
C LEU A 690 41.21 -44.98 30.52
N SER A 691 40.60 -43.82 30.73
CA SER A 691 39.28 -43.67 31.35
C SER A 691 38.56 -42.46 30.76
N GLN A 692 37.32 -42.20 31.17
CA GLN A 692 36.55 -41.07 30.65
C GLN A 692 37.28 -39.72 30.81
N ASP A 693 38.04 -39.57 31.89
CA ASP A 693 38.71 -38.31 32.27
C ASP A 693 40.25 -38.42 32.22
N GLN A 694 40.82 -39.44 31.56
CA GLN A 694 42.27 -39.61 31.46
C GLN A 694 42.75 -40.01 30.07
N LEU A 695 43.74 -39.27 29.58
CA LEU A 695 44.47 -39.56 28.35
C LEU A 695 45.92 -39.91 28.66
N PHE A 696 46.41 -41.01 28.08
CA PHE A 696 47.81 -41.34 28.02
C PHE A 696 48.40 -40.85 26.70
N LEU A 697 49.42 -40.00 26.79
CA LEU A 697 50.16 -39.46 25.65
C LEU A 697 51.57 -40.05 25.66
N SER A 698 51.99 -40.60 24.52
CA SER A 698 53.40 -40.82 24.18
C SER A 698 53.71 -40.00 22.93
N PHE A 699 54.77 -39.19 22.94
CA PHE A 699 55.11 -38.30 21.83
C PHE A 699 56.62 -38.18 21.65
N ASP A 700 57.12 -38.37 20.43
CA ASP A 700 58.53 -38.21 20.09
C ASP A 700 58.91 -36.73 20.05
N THR A 701 59.77 -36.30 20.98
CA THR A 701 60.23 -34.91 21.07
C THR A 701 61.41 -34.60 20.15
N GLY A 702 61.94 -35.58 19.40
CA GLY A 702 63.14 -35.41 18.57
C GLY A 702 63.01 -34.35 17.47
N ALA A 703 61.79 -34.14 16.96
CA ALA A 703 61.51 -33.12 15.95
C ALA A 703 61.27 -31.72 16.53
N LEU A 704 61.15 -31.57 17.86
CA LEU A 704 60.88 -30.28 18.50
C LEU A 704 62.17 -29.48 18.68
N PRO A 705 62.13 -28.14 18.47
CA PRO A 705 63.27 -27.29 18.73
C PRO A 705 63.60 -27.25 20.24
N ALA A 706 64.89 -27.20 20.56
CA ALA A 706 65.34 -26.98 21.93
C ALA A 706 64.92 -25.59 22.42
N GLY A 707 64.39 -25.49 23.64
CA GLY A 707 63.77 -24.28 24.18
C GLY A 707 62.28 -24.13 23.88
N CYS A 708 61.64 -25.11 23.23
CA CYS A 708 60.21 -25.12 22.99
C CYS A 708 59.40 -25.26 24.29
N SER A 709 58.45 -24.36 24.52
CA SER A 709 57.39 -24.56 25.52
C SER A 709 56.23 -25.33 24.88
N LEU A 710 56.19 -26.65 25.08
CA LEU A 710 55.19 -27.53 24.51
C LEU A 710 53.86 -27.33 25.21
N GLN A 711 52.82 -27.01 24.45
CA GLN A 711 51.45 -26.85 24.92
C GLN A 711 50.52 -27.88 24.29
N ALA A 712 49.47 -28.22 25.04
CA ALA A 712 48.39 -29.08 24.62
C ALA A 712 47.07 -28.34 24.57
N ILE A 713 46.31 -28.56 23.49
CA ILE A 713 44.95 -28.06 23.31
C ILE A 713 44.07 -29.24 22.92
N ILE A 714 42.95 -29.43 23.61
CA ILE A 714 41.94 -30.41 23.18
C ILE A 714 40.94 -29.69 22.27
N ASP A 715 40.68 -30.28 21.11
CA ASP A 715 39.73 -29.77 20.12
C ASP A 715 38.59 -30.77 19.94
N ASN A 716 37.38 -30.38 20.37
CA ASN A 716 36.15 -31.16 20.21
C ASN A 716 35.44 -30.85 18.88
N GLY A 717 36.11 -30.18 17.93
CA GLY A 717 35.52 -29.73 16.67
C GLY A 717 34.51 -28.62 16.90
N ARG A 718 33.24 -28.87 16.53
CA ARG A 718 32.16 -27.86 16.64
C ARG A 718 31.85 -27.44 18.09
N ALA A 719 32.18 -28.27 19.08
CA ALA A 719 31.99 -27.95 20.50
C ALA A 719 33.13 -27.12 21.11
N GLY A 720 34.10 -26.68 20.30
CA GLY A 720 35.15 -25.76 20.72
C GLY A 720 36.41 -26.44 21.25
N LYS A 721 37.37 -25.59 21.63
CA LYS A 721 38.71 -25.97 22.07
C LYS A 721 38.95 -25.62 23.53
N SER A 722 39.85 -26.36 24.19
CA SER A 722 40.32 -26.02 25.53
C SER A 722 41.23 -24.79 25.47
N GLN A 723 41.46 -24.18 26.63
CA GLN A 723 42.59 -23.27 26.76
C GLN A 723 43.91 -24.04 26.55
N PRO A 724 44.96 -23.38 26.03
CA PRO A 724 46.28 -24.00 25.94
C PRO A 724 46.83 -24.37 27.32
N PHE A 725 47.24 -25.63 27.48
CA PHE A 725 47.81 -26.15 28.71
C PHE A 725 49.32 -26.39 28.53
N PRO A 726 50.20 -25.80 29.35
CA PRO A 726 51.64 -26.04 29.25
C PRO A 726 51.99 -27.45 29.73
N LEU A 727 52.55 -28.28 28.84
CA LEU A 727 52.99 -29.64 29.17
C LEU A 727 54.42 -29.65 29.72
N ALA A 728 55.38 -29.17 28.93
CA ALA A 728 56.80 -29.23 29.27
C ALA A 728 57.63 -28.19 28.50
N GLN A 729 58.75 -27.80 29.09
CA GLN A 729 59.83 -27.08 28.42
C GLN A 729 60.83 -28.09 27.87
N ILE A 730 60.97 -28.14 26.54
CA ILE A 730 61.88 -29.07 25.87
C ILE A 730 63.30 -28.53 25.98
N VAL A 731 64.19 -29.26 26.65
CA VAL A 731 65.59 -28.85 26.89
C VAL A 731 66.54 -29.86 26.26
N ARG A 732 67.53 -29.37 25.51
CA ARG A 732 68.61 -30.23 25.01
C ARG A 732 69.64 -30.45 26.13
N LEU A 733 69.72 -31.68 26.63
CA LEU A 733 70.71 -32.07 27.63
C LEU A 733 71.97 -32.65 26.96
N PRO A 734 73.17 -32.36 27.49
CA PRO A 734 74.37 -33.10 27.12
C PRO A 734 74.26 -34.56 27.57
N GLN A 735 74.86 -35.46 26.81
CA GLN A 735 75.08 -36.84 27.24
C GLN A 735 76.53 -36.95 27.67
N ILE A 736 76.82 -37.42 28.88
CA ILE A 736 78.19 -37.61 29.35
C ILE A 736 78.39 -39.09 29.61
N ASP A 737 79.29 -39.69 28.84
CA ASP A 737 79.59 -41.12 28.88
C ASP A 737 80.73 -41.44 29.85
N SER A 738 81.72 -40.55 29.99
CA SER A 738 82.78 -40.70 30.99
C SER A 738 83.29 -39.37 31.52
N PHE A 739 83.80 -39.42 32.76
CA PHE A 739 84.48 -38.33 33.44
C PHE A 739 85.78 -38.88 34.02
N GLN A 740 86.92 -38.39 33.53
CA GLN A 740 88.25 -38.91 33.90
C GLN A 740 89.20 -37.75 34.20
N VAL A 741 90.26 -38.05 34.94
CA VAL A 741 91.37 -37.11 35.10
C VAL A 741 92.09 -36.97 33.76
N SER A 742 92.38 -35.74 33.34
CA SER A 742 93.15 -35.49 32.10
C SER A 742 94.57 -36.05 32.26
N ALA A 743 95.08 -36.74 31.22
CA ALA A 743 96.39 -37.37 31.23
C ALA A 743 97.50 -36.32 31.07
N ASP A 744 97.82 -35.61 32.15
CA ASP A 744 98.99 -34.75 32.27
C ASP A 744 99.88 -35.28 33.42
N PRO A 745 101.17 -35.59 33.20
CA PRO A 745 102.03 -36.17 34.23
C PRO A 745 102.51 -35.09 35.21
N ALA A 746 101.61 -34.61 36.07
CA ALA A 746 101.96 -33.78 37.22
C ALA A 746 101.58 -34.53 38.53
N PRO A 747 102.45 -34.52 39.56
CA PRO A 747 102.15 -35.16 40.85
C PRO A 747 100.91 -34.52 41.49
N ALA A 748 100.14 -35.33 42.24
CA ALA A 748 98.89 -34.91 42.89
C ALA A 748 99.08 -33.58 43.65
N PRO A 749 98.45 -32.48 43.20
CA PRO A 749 98.65 -31.18 43.82
C PRO A 749 97.83 -31.07 45.13
N PRO A 750 98.17 -30.14 46.05
CA PRO A 750 97.50 -30.00 47.34
C PRO A 750 95.99 -29.72 47.18
N ALA A 751 95.20 -30.01 48.22
CA ALA A 751 93.73 -30.00 48.28
C ALA A 751 93.01 -28.68 47.87
N SER A 752 93.76 -27.66 47.46
CA SER A 752 93.29 -26.35 46.99
C SER A 752 93.80 -25.99 45.58
N ALA A 753 94.39 -26.95 44.86
CA ALA A 753 94.85 -26.78 43.49
C ALA A 753 93.78 -27.16 42.47
N MET A 754 93.78 -26.46 41.34
CA MET A 754 92.93 -26.77 40.18
C MET A 754 93.47 -28.00 39.46
N ARG A 755 92.58 -28.95 39.12
CA ARG A 755 92.91 -30.15 38.33
C ARG A 755 92.11 -30.16 37.04
N ALA A 756 92.76 -30.56 35.95
CA ALA A 756 92.12 -30.74 34.66
C ALA A 756 91.46 -32.12 34.58
N TYR A 757 90.19 -32.14 34.23
CA TYR A 757 89.40 -33.33 33.98
C TYR A 757 88.90 -33.32 32.54
N THR A 758 88.61 -34.49 32.01
CA THR A 758 88.08 -34.68 30.66
C THR A 758 86.71 -35.34 30.75
N LEU A 759 85.70 -34.66 30.24
CA LEU A 759 84.36 -35.20 30.00
C LEU A 759 84.33 -35.75 28.57
N THR A 760 83.87 -36.99 28.39
CA THR A 760 83.60 -37.55 27.06
C THR A 760 82.11 -37.79 26.90
N GLY A 761 81.54 -37.41 25.76
CA GLY A 761 80.10 -37.49 25.56
C GLY A 761 79.62 -36.78 24.29
N ARG A 762 78.36 -36.32 24.28
CA ARG A 762 77.70 -35.65 23.15
C ARG A 762 77.01 -34.36 23.61
N ASN A 763 76.88 -33.41 22.68
CA ASN A 763 76.34 -32.07 22.92
C ASN A 763 77.04 -31.35 24.09
N LEU A 764 78.34 -31.58 24.27
CA LEU A 764 79.09 -31.03 25.40
C LEU A 764 79.22 -29.50 25.31
N GLU A 765 78.98 -28.91 24.14
CA GLU A 765 78.95 -27.46 23.92
C GLU A 765 77.86 -26.73 24.71
N MET A 766 76.88 -27.48 25.23
CA MET A 766 75.79 -26.97 26.06
C MET A 766 76.24 -26.62 27.49
N ILE A 767 77.38 -27.16 27.95
CA ILE A 767 77.90 -26.94 29.30
C ILE A 767 78.58 -25.56 29.35
N GLU A 768 78.07 -24.67 30.19
CA GLU A 768 78.63 -23.33 30.44
C GLU A 768 79.55 -23.32 31.66
N LYS A 769 79.12 -23.96 32.75
CA LYS A 769 79.90 -24.08 34.00
C LYS A 769 79.91 -25.50 34.53
N ALA A 770 80.94 -25.84 35.28
CA ALA A 770 81.04 -27.08 36.02
C ALA A 770 81.52 -26.82 37.46
N GLY A 771 81.11 -27.66 38.40
CA GLY A 771 81.39 -27.45 39.83
C GLY A 771 81.07 -28.68 40.67
N TRP A 772 81.27 -28.58 41.99
CA TRP A 772 81.03 -29.67 42.93
C TRP A 772 79.76 -29.48 43.76
N ASP A 773 79.11 -28.32 43.65
CA ASP A 773 77.84 -28.00 44.28
C ASP A 773 76.94 -27.20 43.33
N GLN A 774 75.70 -26.92 43.74
CA GLN A 774 74.69 -26.26 42.90
C GLN A 774 74.91 -24.73 42.73
N SER A 775 75.72 -24.11 43.58
CA SER A 775 75.88 -22.65 43.71
C SER A 775 77.19 -22.14 43.13
N ASN A 776 78.26 -22.92 43.21
CA ASN A 776 79.62 -22.53 42.87
C ASN A 776 80.09 -23.26 41.61
N GLY A 777 79.81 -22.66 40.45
CA GLY A 777 80.26 -23.16 39.14
C GLY A 777 81.42 -22.33 38.60
N LEU A 778 82.41 -23.00 38.02
CA LEU A 778 83.50 -22.39 37.26
C LEU A 778 83.21 -22.45 35.76
N ASP A 779 83.52 -21.38 35.04
CA ASP A 779 83.30 -21.29 33.59
C ASP A 779 84.14 -22.33 32.85
N VAL A 780 83.49 -23.04 31.93
CA VAL A 780 84.15 -23.95 31.00
C VAL A 780 84.54 -23.17 29.75
N SER A 781 85.81 -22.76 29.68
CA SER A 781 86.33 -21.98 28.55
C SER A 781 86.79 -22.85 27.36
N ALA A 782 86.98 -24.15 27.57
CA ALA A 782 87.38 -25.08 26.51
C ALA A 782 86.22 -25.38 25.57
N LEU A 783 86.50 -25.52 24.28
CA LEU A 783 85.52 -26.00 23.30
C LEU A 783 85.57 -27.53 23.22
N PRO A 784 84.43 -28.22 23.06
CA PRO A 784 84.44 -29.66 22.84
C PRO A 784 85.18 -30.04 21.55
N VAL A 785 86.05 -31.04 21.64
CA VAL A 785 86.84 -31.55 20.51
C VAL A 785 86.26 -32.89 20.05
N PRO A 786 85.99 -33.10 18.75
CA PRO A 786 85.48 -34.38 18.25
C PRO A 786 86.53 -35.49 18.39
N ILE A 787 86.09 -36.69 18.76
CA ILE A 787 86.96 -37.88 18.86
C ILE A 787 86.96 -38.59 17.50
N ALA A 788 88.14 -38.65 16.87
CA ALA A 788 88.31 -39.23 15.54
C ALA A 788 87.78 -40.68 15.46
N GLY A 789 86.94 -40.96 14.46
CA GLY A 789 86.36 -42.29 14.22
C GLY A 789 85.19 -42.67 15.12
N GLN A 790 84.77 -41.83 16.07
CA GLN A 790 83.71 -42.13 17.05
C GLN A 790 82.42 -41.33 16.85
N GLY A 791 82.16 -40.88 15.62
CA GLY A 791 80.92 -40.20 15.25
C GLY A 791 80.73 -38.85 15.97
N GLN A 792 79.61 -38.69 16.68
CA GLN A 792 79.26 -37.46 17.42
C GLN A 792 79.90 -37.35 18.82
N LEU A 793 80.79 -38.28 19.19
CA LEU A 793 81.47 -38.22 20.48
C LEU A 793 82.51 -37.10 20.50
N GLN A 794 82.49 -36.34 21.59
CA GLN A 794 83.33 -35.19 21.87
C GLN A 794 84.03 -35.38 23.21
N SER A 795 85.21 -34.78 23.36
CA SER A 795 85.87 -34.58 24.64
C SER A 795 85.86 -33.09 25.03
N LEU A 796 85.59 -32.79 26.30
CA LEU A 796 85.59 -31.44 26.84
C LEU A 796 86.49 -31.40 28.08
N ALA A 797 87.51 -30.54 28.04
CA ALA A 797 88.38 -30.29 29.19
C ALA A 797 87.69 -29.34 30.17
N VAL A 798 87.60 -29.74 31.44
CA VAL A 798 87.06 -28.91 32.52
C VAL A 798 88.09 -28.81 33.65
N THR A 799 88.29 -27.61 34.18
CA THR A 799 89.24 -27.37 35.28
C THR A 799 88.46 -27.10 36.55
N LEU A 800 88.61 -27.98 37.54
CA LEU A 800 87.85 -27.92 38.79
C LEU A 800 88.81 -28.01 39.99
N PRO A 801 88.46 -27.45 41.16
CA PRO A 801 89.25 -27.61 42.39
C PRO A 801 89.32 -29.08 42.79
N GLU A 802 90.46 -29.54 43.28
CA GLU A 802 90.59 -30.93 43.74
C GLU A 802 89.72 -31.19 44.98
N GLN A 803 88.99 -32.31 44.98
CA GLN A 803 88.17 -32.72 46.13
C GLN A 803 88.98 -33.62 47.06
N SER A 804 89.15 -33.19 48.31
CA SER A 804 89.74 -33.98 49.38
C SER A 804 88.64 -34.55 50.27
N GLY A 805 87.99 -35.63 49.83
CA GLY A 805 86.84 -36.19 50.55
C GLY A 805 86.15 -37.37 49.83
N PRO A 806 85.01 -37.85 50.36
CA PRO A 806 84.22 -38.90 49.70
C PRO A 806 83.76 -38.45 48.31
N PRO A 807 83.44 -39.38 47.39
CA PRO A 807 83.10 -39.05 46.01
C PRO A 807 81.98 -38.01 45.90
N ALA A 808 82.32 -36.80 45.47
CA ALA A 808 81.37 -35.71 45.22
C ALA A 808 80.74 -35.86 43.82
N ASN A 809 79.45 -35.51 43.71
CA ASN A 809 78.77 -35.46 42.42
C ASN A 809 79.21 -34.21 41.66
N LEU A 810 79.45 -34.36 40.36
CA LEU A 810 79.66 -33.24 39.47
C LEU A 810 78.33 -32.48 39.28
N TYR A 811 78.39 -31.16 39.33
CA TYR A 811 77.29 -30.27 38.93
C TYR A 811 77.67 -29.55 37.66
N ILE A 812 76.70 -29.39 36.75
CA ILE A 812 76.89 -28.64 35.51
C ILE A 812 75.82 -27.57 35.34
N TRP A 813 76.17 -26.45 34.72
CA TRP A 813 75.22 -25.42 34.30
C TRP A 813 75.16 -25.48 32.79
N LEU A 814 73.94 -25.59 32.26
CA LEU A 814 73.73 -25.40 30.83
C LEU A 814 73.73 -23.90 30.53
N ARG A 815 73.98 -23.54 29.27
CA ARG A 815 73.92 -22.13 28.85
C ARG A 815 72.60 -21.47 29.27
N GLY A 816 72.69 -20.42 30.09
CA GLY A 816 71.54 -19.69 30.63
C GLY A 816 70.97 -20.22 31.96
N ASP A 817 71.56 -21.27 32.54
CA ASP A 817 71.21 -21.72 33.88
C ASP A 817 71.77 -20.80 34.97
N THR A 818 70.93 -20.46 35.95
CA THR A 818 71.35 -19.69 37.14
C THR A 818 71.86 -20.58 38.28
N THR A 819 71.49 -21.86 38.30
CA THR A 819 71.91 -22.85 39.31
C THR A 819 72.33 -24.17 38.68
N GLY A 820 73.31 -24.85 39.29
CA GLY A 820 73.89 -26.08 38.77
C GLY A 820 72.94 -27.27 38.88
N ARG A 821 72.99 -28.15 37.89
CA ARG A 821 72.25 -29.40 37.81
C ARG A 821 73.11 -30.51 38.36
N ALA A 822 72.58 -31.26 39.32
CA ALA A 822 73.25 -32.45 39.83
C ALA A 822 73.42 -33.48 38.69
N THR A 823 74.59 -34.12 38.64
CA THR A 823 74.83 -35.26 37.75
C THR A 823 75.02 -36.55 38.54
N THR A 824 74.89 -37.70 37.86
CA THR A 824 75.23 -39.02 38.42
C THR A 824 76.74 -39.30 38.43
N LEU A 825 77.55 -38.42 37.84
CA LEU A 825 78.99 -38.57 37.73
C LEU A 825 79.66 -38.16 39.03
N LYS A 826 80.63 -38.96 39.45
CA LYS A 826 81.43 -38.72 40.65
C LYS A 826 82.87 -38.40 40.29
N ASN A 827 83.55 -37.65 41.14
CA ASN A 827 85.00 -37.50 41.09
C ASN A 827 85.70 -38.87 40.85
N PRO A 828 86.63 -38.98 39.90
CA PRO A 828 87.42 -40.19 39.68
C PRO A 828 88.41 -40.42 40.83
N VAL A 829 88.26 -41.53 41.58
CA VAL A 829 89.18 -41.91 42.66
C VAL A 829 90.57 -42.19 42.10
N PRO A 830 91.66 -41.62 42.66
CA PRO A 830 93.02 -41.90 42.19
C PRO A 830 93.39 -43.37 42.43
N SER A 831 93.80 -44.04 41.35
CA SER A 831 94.24 -45.44 41.35
C SER A 831 95.44 -45.65 42.29
N THR A 832 95.29 -46.48 43.33
CA THR A 832 96.42 -46.95 44.15
C THR A 832 97.30 -47.89 43.32
N VAL A 833 98.59 -47.56 43.21
CA VAL A 833 99.63 -48.32 42.51
C VAL A 833 99.79 -49.73 43.12
N PRO A 834 99.92 -50.82 42.33
CA PRO A 834 100.17 -52.16 42.87
C PRO A 834 101.57 -52.26 43.49
N THR A 835 101.65 -52.77 44.72
CA THR A 835 102.92 -53.05 45.42
C THR A 835 103.67 -54.19 44.71
N PRO A 836 104.98 -54.05 44.41
CA PRO A 836 105.76 -55.09 43.75
C PRO A 836 106.03 -56.29 44.68
N ALA A 837 105.88 -57.51 44.15
CA ALA A 837 106.13 -58.77 44.84
C ALA A 837 107.62 -58.94 45.24
N PRO A 838 107.94 -59.64 46.35
CA PRO A 838 109.33 -59.86 46.78
C PRO A 838 110.10 -60.79 45.82
N PRO A 839 111.43 -60.64 45.69
CA PRO A 839 112.25 -61.47 44.80
C PRO A 839 112.38 -62.91 45.31
N ALA A 840 112.26 -63.87 44.40
CA ALA A 840 112.46 -65.29 44.64
C ALA A 840 113.95 -65.64 44.89
N ALA A 841 114.20 -66.52 45.85
CA ALA A 841 115.51 -67.06 46.21
C ALA A 841 116.08 -68.02 45.12
N PRO A 842 117.41 -68.25 45.07
CA PRO A 842 118.03 -69.07 44.02
C PRO A 842 118.15 -70.58 44.33
N SER A 843 118.09 -71.38 43.25
CA SER A 843 118.71 -72.72 42.99
C SER A 843 118.17 -73.97 43.74
N PRO A 844 118.11 -75.17 43.10
CA PRO A 844 119.27 -75.88 42.54
C PRO A 844 119.08 -76.57 41.17
N ALA A 845 120.17 -77.21 40.73
CA ALA A 845 120.53 -77.71 39.41
C ALA A 845 119.68 -78.85 38.81
N SER A 846 119.87 -79.00 37.49
CA SER A 846 119.45 -80.12 36.61
C SER A 846 119.84 -81.51 37.12
N PRO A 847 119.20 -82.58 36.60
CA PRO A 847 119.88 -83.32 35.53
C PRO A 847 118.96 -83.89 34.42
N LEU A 848 119.59 -84.06 33.25
CA LEU A 848 119.30 -84.95 32.10
C LEU A 848 117.91 -84.93 31.44
#